data_AF-A0A3Q2QF52-F1
#
_entry.id   AF-A0A3Q2QF52-F1
#
_cell.length_a   1.000
_cell.length_b   1.000
_cell.length_c   1.000
_cell.angle_alpha   90.00
_cell.angle_beta   90.00
_cell.angle_gamma   90.00
#
_symmetry.space_group_name_H-M   'P 1'
#
loop_
_entity.id
_entity.type
_entity.pdbx_description
1 polymer ?
#
loop_
_entity_poly.entity_id
_entity_poly.type
_entity_poly.pdbx_seq_one_letter_code
_entity_poly.pdbx_strand_id
1 'polypeptide(L)'
;MEVAVKGRAKRKHLNAQDCDDLGQSEDGTDALTKPRTLRGRRDPNWGLYPRTPTKQRRKATSVLGSPGQQKTITKFFSVTDVISSSPHKSSVPPTSAHREGSGAVDEEGEEEDDDVSLLATPIVADPDADEEDEIGDDALLAAEIFQGAQGEGFASADARLVDSGTVTEYEKNEADYLEGMTAEMFGEDEDFNEFEEEEVEPLPDAHFGLLGSRKVLFQPQGCIDDLPEEVLREVLRLVPASDLYRNVSLVCHRWRNIVLDPKFVPFKKQYFRYTMNEKETVQEIGSTLKNANISRPAALELSIRNLVVLMAQHQVGERVKPEDVLRCVKKHRLFPQAEASIRLRIPDIQRFLHLGTEGPNPYAAMAVILTLSESVGDVQTLVSLLSGCMSQTAITEYLSHMATMLLALERNDIMSSYRLHYNIYYVLYLLENGPFSVTSGQNGERLPQIHLTREQQAILSHDIQRDHVVKIIAFAGTGKTTTLVKYAAQRPHLRFLYVAFNKSVACEAQRRFPPNVECKTAHSLAYHDVGMRYNANKKLTMNVKPFSINLVLPTGSAGYARAKVVATILNAFMASADPTIDTQHVPFDYVVKKGFRKIIDSEEQMFFISEAKMIWNKMKDVKEKSKQAYFMPHDGYLKLWQLRNPRPRLSDRYDAIFIDEAQDCTPAIMDVLLSQRCGKILVGDPHQQIYTFKGAVNALHSVGHTHIFYLTQSFRFGAEIAFVGAAILKVCKGVQKILVGGMQKGAVCDETASKALEAMKKGESCSRGKIGILARCNLGVFKGAVQLTDANQQCRIHFIGVSVYVHPQGNRSGFIIFQHVYITFAFVLQGVRNIGLDRIMDIYHLMTEAGQEAKKRAIKDPLIRTFFAAKKNAYSAFKEYITQTEDKELDGKCCIVEKYRERIPELVGRLKACSEGDFHSADFIVGTVHKAKGLEFDTVIVIDDFVSVPASNHNLHHIRDFSFKNFHNDEWNLLYVAVTRAMTSLVVTRSILRILTVAGEYFLKSQMPSSLVVGSSPLPCSVSECPNCITPGSAFIMSKQKMQCTECVTDDGPLCERCVWTRIGPTAYLITDDVLSMAEIPQQLHVPIHHPFFPDLFF
;
A
#
# COMPACT_ATOMS: atom_id res chain seq x y z
N MET A 1 16.77 11.02 69.43
CA MET A 1 17.99 11.81 69.11
C MET A 1 18.73 11.09 67.98
N GLU A 2 19.79 11.69 67.48
CA GLU A 2 20.60 11.27 66.31
C GLU A 2 21.25 9.88 66.52
N VAL A 3 21.77 9.17 65.51
CA VAL A 3 22.54 9.62 64.34
C VAL A 3 22.16 8.87 63.04
N ALA A 4 22.32 9.52 61.90
CA ALA A 4 22.13 8.94 60.57
C ALA A 4 23.32 8.07 60.11
N VAL A 5 23.13 7.19 59.10
CA VAL A 5 24.13 6.97 58.02
C VAL A 5 23.56 6.23 56.80
N LYS A 6 23.65 6.88 55.63
CA LYS A 6 23.84 6.36 54.25
C LYS A 6 23.01 5.14 53.79
N GLY A 7 21.76 5.37 53.36
CA GLY A 7 21.11 4.55 52.34
C GLY A 7 21.47 5.02 50.92
N ARG A 8 22.23 4.24 50.14
CA ARG A 8 22.60 4.59 48.75
C ARG A 8 21.49 4.24 47.75
N ALA A 9 20.69 5.21 47.33
CA ALA A 9 19.80 5.05 46.17
C ALA A 9 20.58 5.17 44.85
N LYS A 10 20.51 4.14 43.99
CA LYS A 10 21.03 4.22 42.60
C LYS A 10 20.07 5.05 41.75
N ARG A 11 20.56 6.10 41.08
CA ARG A 11 19.81 6.82 40.04
C ARG A 11 19.70 5.92 38.81
N LYS A 12 18.50 5.70 38.26
CA LYS A 12 18.37 5.29 36.84
C LYS A 12 18.36 6.56 36.00
N HIS A 13 19.35 6.69 35.12
CA HIS A 13 19.29 7.68 34.04
C HIS A 13 18.35 7.16 32.97
N LEU A 14 17.41 7.98 32.49
CA LEU A 14 16.80 7.75 31.18
C LEU A 14 17.88 8.07 30.14
N ASN A 15 18.29 7.08 29.37
CA ASN A 15 19.26 7.25 28.29
C ASN A 15 18.54 7.46 26.94
N ALA A 16 19.28 7.53 25.84
CA ALA A 16 18.67 7.66 24.50
C ALA A 16 17.73 6.49 24.18
N GLN A 17 18.09 5.25 24.56
CA GLN A 17 17.25 4.07 24.36
C GLN A 17 15.92 4.16 25.11
N ASP A 18 15.91 4.61 26.38
CA ASP A 18 14.67 4.80 27.15
C ASP A 18 13.73 5.84 26.48
N CYS A 19 14.27 6.79 25.71
CA CYS A 19 13.51 7.78 24.94
C CYS A 19 13.05 7.25 23.58
N ASP A 20 13.90 6.49 22.88
CA ASP A 20 13.57 5.81 21.63
C ASP A 20 12.46 4.76 21.86
N ASP A 21 12.53 4.00 22.95
CA ASP A 21 11.51 3.03 23.37
C ASP A 21 10.15 3.71 23.60
N LEU A 22 10.13 4.90 24.21
CA LEU A 22 8.92 5.70 24.39
C LEU A 22 8.34 6.16 23.03
N GLY A 23 9.19 6.63 22.12
CA GLY A 23 8.82 7.09 20.78
C GLY A 23 8.40 5.99 19.81
N GLN A 24 8.86 4.74 20.03
CA GLN A 24 8.45 3.55 19.29
C GLN A 24 7.18 2.90 19.86
N SER A 25 6.76 3.24 21.08
CA SER A 25 5.57 2.67 21.70
C SER A 25 4.25 3.13 21.06
N GLU A 26 3.29 2.20 20.93
CA GLU A 26 1.95 2.46 20.37
C GLU A 26 1.19 3.50 21.22
N ASP A 27 1.13 3.30 22.54
CA ASP A 27 0.50 4.24 23.51
C ASP A 27 1.21 5.61 23.56
N GLY A 28 2.54 5.67 23.39
CA GLY A 28 3.31 6.92 23.42
C GLY A 28 3.07 7.78 22.18
N THR A 29 3.13 7.16 20.99
CA THR A 29 2.79 7.83 19.71
C THR A 29 1.35 8.36 19.73
N ASP A 30 0.43 7.59 20.30
CA ASP A 30 -1.01 7.90 20.37
C ASP A 30 -1.33 9.02 21.39
N ALA A 31 -0.43 9.31 22.34
CA ALA A 31 -0.51 10.46 23.24
C ALA A 31 0.03 11.77 22.61
N LEU A 32 1.00 11.68 21.70
CA LEU A 32 1.62 12.83 21.02
C LEU A 32 0.78 13.39 19.86
N THR A 33 -0.10 12.57 19.29
CA THR A 33 -0.80 12.86 18.03
C THR A 33 -2.26 13.28 18.18
N LYS A 34 -2.80 13.32 19.42
CA LYS A 34 -4.21 13.66 19.69
C LYS A 34 -4.37 15.11 20.20
N PRO A 35 -5.01 16.02 19.44
CA PRO A 35 -5.31 17.35 19.93
C PRO A 35 -6.35 17.32 21.08
N ARG A 36 -6.22 18.25 22.04
CA ARG A 36 -7.19 18.40 23.15
C ARG A 36 -8.58 18.77 22.63
N THR A 37 -9.48 17.81 22.52
CA THR A 37 -10.90 18.04 22.20
C THR A 37 -11.68 18.56 23.41
N LEU A 38 -11.50 19.86 23.70
CA LEU A 38 -12.33 20.60 24.66
C LEU A 38 -13.80 20.59 24.23
N ARG A 39 -14.61 19.70 24.81
CA ARG A 39 -16.08 19.71 24.66
C ARG A 39 -16.68 20.93 25.36
N GLY A 40 -16.75 22.06 24.66
CA GLY A 40 -17.38 23.29 25.14
C GLY A 40 -18.09 24.06 24.03
N ARG A 41 -19.40 24.32 24.19
CA ARG A 41 -20.14 25.27 23.36
C ARG A 41 -19.89 26.70 23.85
N ARG A 42 -18.89 27.40 23.29
CA ARG A 42 -18.88 28.87 23.03
C ARG A 42 -17.56 29.31 22.39
N ASP A 43 -17.68 30.32 21.53
CA ASP A 43 -16.67 31.26 21.01
C ASP A 43 -15.21 30.79 20.80
N PRO A 44 -14.72 30.66 19.54
CA PRO A 44 -13.34 30.27 19.27
C PRO A 44 -12.27 31.32 19.63
N ASN A 45 -12.63 32.59 19.85
CA ASN A 45 -11.66 33.68 20.02
C ASN A 45 -11.29 33.99 21.49
N TRP A 46 -11.87 33.28 22.46
CA TRP A 46 -11.70 33.57 23.90
C TRP A 46 -10.26 33.45 24.41
N GLY A 47 -9.37 32.78 23.68
CA GLY A 47 -7.96 32.61 24.04
C GLY A 47 -7.02 33.78 23.72
N LEU A 48 -7.51 34.85 23.05
CA LEU A 48 -6.65 35.92 22.51
C LEU A 48 -6.47 37.15 23.42
N TYR A 49 -7.06 37.16 24.62
CA TYR A 49 -6.93 38.27 25.57
C TYR A 49 -5.89 37.97 26.66
N PRO A 50 -4.84 38.79 26.83
CA PRO A 50 -3.92 38.64 27.95
C PRO A 50 -4.64 38.90 29.28
N ARG A 51 -4.35 38.10 30.30
CA ARG A 51 -4.83 38.28 31.67
C ARG A 51 -3.68 38.22 32.66
N THR A 52 -3.62 39.22 33.55
CA THR A 52 -2.65 39.30 34.63
C THR A 52 -2.98 38.31 35.77
N PRO A 53 -1.97 37.84 36.53
CA PRO A 53 -2.16 36.79 37.52
C PRO A 53 -2.60 37.34 38.89
N THR A 54 -3.78 36.93 39.37
CA THR A 54 -4.23 37.15 40.77
C THR A 54 -4.41 35.82 41.51
N LYS A 55 -4.04 35.82 42.80
CA LYS A 55 -3.81 34.62 43.63
C LYS A 55 -5.09 33.89 44.10
N GLN A 56 -4.93 32.58 44.30
CA GLN A 56 -5.57 31.72 45.30
C GLN A 56 -7.12 31.70 45.46
N ARG A 57 -7.74 30.56 45.10
CA ARG A 57 -8.13 29.48 46.06
C ARG A 57 -8.92 28.38 45.35
N ARG A 58 -8.62 27.11 45.64
CA ARG A 58 -9.52 25.97 45.37
C ARG A 58 -9.65 25.12 46.63
N LYS A 59 -10.85 25.08 47.21
CA LYS A 59 -11.27 23.95 48.07
C LYS A 59 -11.51 22.73 47.18
N ALA A 60 -11.27 21.54 47.70
CA ALA A 60 -11.53 20.29 47.00
C ALA A 60 -12.94 19.76 47.29
N THR A 61 -13.59 19.21 46.26
CA THR A 61 -14.74 18.30 46.37
C THR A 61 -14.64 17.28 45.25
N SER A 62 -14.72 15.99 45.58
CA SER A 62 -14.58 14.86 44.65
C SER A 62 -15.88 14.55 43.91
N VAL A 63 -15.80 14.34 42.59
CA VAL A 63 -16.87 13.72 41.78
C VAL A 63 -16.24 12.66 40.87
N LEU A 64 -16.97 11.56 40.67
CA LEU A 64 -16.49 10.32 40.07
C LEU A 64 -16.70 10.29 38.55
N GLY A 65 -15.75 9.69 37.81
CA GLY A 65 -15.97 9.13 36.47
C GLY A 65 -16.13 10.11 35.29
N SER A 66 -15.16 10.13 34.38
CA SER A 66 -15.33 10.68 33.02
C SER A 66 -14.40 9.98 32.03
N PRO A 67 -14.92 9.43 30.91
CA PRO A 67 -14.10 8.70 29.93
C PRO A 67 -13.31 9.67 29.04
N GLY A 68 -12.13 10.08 29.52
CA GLY A 68 -11.26 11.01 28.78
C GLY A 68 -9.92 11.36 29.43
N GLN A 69 -9.47 10.63 30.44
CA GLN A 69 -8.16 10.87 31.08
C GLN A 69 -7.04 10.09 30.41
N GLN A 70 -5.91 10.78 30.19
CA GLN A 70 -4.65 10.22 29.72
C GLN A 70 -4.07 9.24 30.76
N LYS A 71 -3.49 8.11 30.32
CA LYS A 71 -2.80 7.17 31.21
C LYS A 71 -1.56 7.86 31.83
N THR A 72 -1.38 7.76 33.15
CA THR A 72 -0.21 8.32 33.84
C THR A 72 1.07 7.52 33.59
N ILE A 73 2.21 8.21 33.56
CA ILE A 73 3.51 7.68 33.13
C ILE A 73 4.04 6.51 33.99
N THR A 74 3.53 6.35 35.22
CA THR A 74 3.87 5.24 36.11
C THR A 74 3.29 3.89 35.69
N LYS A 75 2.37 3.83 34.72
CA LYS A 75 1.92 2.56 34.12
C LYS A 75 2.87 1.98 33.07
N PHE A 76 3.94 2.69 32.71
CA PHE A 76 4.88 2.31 31.66
C PHE A 76 6.12 1.58 32.20
N PHE A 77 6.36 1.60 33.52
CA PHE A 77 7.52 0.96 34.15
C PHE A 77 7.08 0.07 35.34
N SER A 78 7.04 -1.24 35.13
CA SER A 78 6.91 -2.23 36.22
C SER A 78 8.26 -2.45 36.89
N VAL A 79 8.32 -2.33 38.22
CA VAL A 79 9.55 -2.59 38.99
C VAL A 79 9.65 -4.07 39.32
N THR A 80 10.66 -4.74 38.77
CA THR A 80 11.04 -6.11 39.14
C THR A 80 12.56 -6.19 39.35
N ASP A 81 12.92 -6.57 40.57
CA ASP A 81 14.21 -7.11 41.04
C ASP A 81 15.47 -6.23 41.06
N VAL A 82 16.39 -6.64 41.95
CA VAL A 82 17.52 -5.85 42.44
C VAL A 82 18.77 -6.73 42.47
N ILE A 83 19.86 -6.26 41.85
CA ILE A 83 21.18 -6.92 41.92
C ILE A 83 22.22 -5.95 42.51
N SER A 84 22.95 -6.42 43.52
CA SER A 84 23.86 -5.62 44.34
C SER A 84 25.33 -6.05 44.23
N SER A 85 26.14 -5.22 43.59
CA SER A 85 27.54 -4.99 43.99
C SER A 85 28.02 -3.63 43.44
N SER A 86 29.19 -3.18 43.88
CA SER A 86 29.86 -1.96 43.41
C SER A 86 31.36 -2.04 43.77
N PRO A 87 32.29 -1.68 42.87
CA PRO A 87 33.73 -1.67 43.16
C PRO A 87 34.21 -0.33 43.75
N HIS A 88 35.33 -0.33 44.49
CA HIS A 88 36.54 0.44 44.16
C HIS A 88 37.69 0.38 45.21
N LYS A 89 38.92 0.34 44.69
CA LYS A 89 40.20 0.90 45.20
C LYS A 89 40.85 0.38 46.51
N SER A 90 41.73 -0.60 46.30
CA SER A 90 43.22 -0.50 46.44
C SER A 90 43.90 -0.14 47.77
N SER A 91 44.86 -0.99 48.17
CA SER A 91 46.02 -0.67 49.01
C SER A 91 47.29 -1.38 48.51
N VAL A 92 48.47 -0.84 48.87
CA VAL A 92 49.82 -1.16 48.35
C VAL A 92 50.36 -2.52 48.86
N PRO A 93 51.20 -3.27 48.09
CA PRO A 93 51.82 -4.53 48.52
C PRO A 93 53.20 -4.37 49.19
N PRO A 94 53.66 -5.36 49.98
CA PRO A 94 55.06 -5.53 50.37
C PRO A 94 55.79 -6.61 49.54
N THR A 95 57.08 -6.39 49.28
CA THR A 95 58.00 -7.25 48.51
C THR A 95 58.73 -8.30 49.36
N SER A 96 58.88 -9.54 48.86
CA SER A 96 60.10 -10.39 48.99
C SER A 96 59.86 -11.81 48.43
N ALA A 97 60.83 -12.56 47.86
CA ALA A 97 62.12 -12.23 47.21
C ALA A 97 62.69 -13.51 46.53
N HIS A 98 63.52 -13.37 45.48
CA HIS A 98 64.39 -14.42 44.88
C HIS A 98 63.65 -15.61 44.16
N ARG A 99 64.23 -16.35 43.19
CA ARG A 99 65.51 -16.23 42.44
C ARG A 99 65.47 -17.02 41.10
N GLU A 100 66.28 -16.56 40.14
CA GLU A 100 67.05 -17.31 39.09
C GLU A 100 66.43 -18.45 38.23
N GLY A 101 66.90 -18.52 36.96
CA GLY A 101 66.71 -19.64 36.02
C GLY A 101 65.62 -19.39 34.95
N SER A 102 65.87 -19.11 33.66
CA SER A 102 66.73 -19.73 32.62
C SER A 102 66.12 -20.97 31.95
N GLY A 103 65.85 -20.92 30.64
CA GLY A 103 65.42 -22.11 29.88
C GLY A 103 64.61 -21.76 28.63
N ALA A 104 65.18 -22.05 27.47
CA ALA A 104 64.66 -21.78 26.15
C ALA A 104 63.77 -22.91 25.59
N VAL A 105 63.20 -22.66 24.40
CA VAL A 105 63.03 -23.62 23.27
C VAL A 105 61.77 -24.53 23.22
N ASP A 106 60.97 -24.21 22.19
CA ASP A 106 60.32 -25.00 21.12
C ASP A 106 59.21 -26.07 21.34
N GLU A 107 58.17 -25.89 20.50
CA GLU A 107 57.44 -26.83 19.61
C GLU A 107 56.60 -28.05 20.09
N GLU A 108 55.36 -28.07 19.53
CA GLU A 108 54.51 -29.19 19.06
C GLU A 108 54.03 -30.31 20.04
N GLY A 109 52.92 -30.99 19.67
CA GLY A 109 52.38 -32.14 20.43
C GLY A 109 50.84 -32.26 20.51
N GLU A 110 50.31 -33.01 19.55
CA GLU A 110 49.24 -34.05 19.57
C GLU A 110 49.02 -34.81 20.92
N GLU A 111 47.99 -35.63 21.20
CA GLU A 111 46.62 -35.94 20.68
C GLU A 111 45.88 -36.79 21.78
N GLU A 112 44.76 -37.48 21.45
CA GLU A 112 44.18 -38.68 22.14
C GLU A 112 43.59 -38.52 23.59
N ASP A 113 42.59 -39.30 24.06
CA ASP A 113 41.45 -39.99 23.42
C ASP A 113 40.38 -40.42 24.50
N ASP A 114 39.50 -41.39 24.18
CA ASP A 114 38.75 -42.32 25.07
C ASP A 114 37.37 -41.95 25.69
N ASP A 115 36.33 -42.22 24.88
CA ASP A 115 35.29 -43.28 25.05
C ASP A 115 34.21 -43.35 26.18
N VAL A 116 32.94 -43.40 25.68
CA VAL A 116 31.84 -44.36 25.96
C VAL A 116 31.25 -44.57 27.38
N SER A 117 29.95 -44.25 27.50
CA SER A 117 28.82 -45.19 27.78
C SER A 117 27.49 -44.40 27.90
N LEU A 118 26.51 -44.48 26.99
CA LEU A 118 25.57 -45.59 26.66
C LEU A 118 24.65 -46.07 27.81
N LEU A 119 23.36 -45.72 27.74
CA LEU A 119 22.25 -46.64 27.41
C LEU A 119 20.89 -45.92 27.43
N ALA A 120 19.82 -46.55 26.92
CA ALA A 120 18.52 -45.90 26.72
C ALA A 120 17.29 -46.83 26.84
N THR A 121 16.23 -46.36 27.52
CA THR A 121 14.79 -46.72 27.34
C THR A 121 14.35 -48.19 27.61
N PRO A 122 13.04 -48.57 27.57
CA PRO A 122 11.77 -47.88 27.90
C PRO A 122 10.83 -48.73 28.85
N ILE A 123 9.52 -48.40 28.90
CA ILE A 123 8.32 -49.29 29.07
C ILE A 123 7.45 -49.16 30.37
N VAL A 124 6.25 -48.56 30.18
CA VAL A 124 4.88 -48.92 30.64
C VAL A 124 4.58 -49.31 32.10
N ALA A 125 3.66 -48.57 32.76
CA ALA A 125 2.38 -49.09 33.33
C ALA A 125 1.49 -47.98 33.96
N ASP A 126 0.16 -48.13 33.83
CA ASP A 126 -0.93 -47.66 34.72
C ASP A 126 -1.45 -48.95 35.45
N PRO A 127 -2.20 -48.94 36.60
CA PRO A 127 -3.48 -48.22 36.74
C PRO A 127 -3.92 -47.84 38.21
N ASP A 128 -5.19 -47.38 38.36
CA ASP A 128 -6.17 -47.57 39.47
C ASP A 128 -5.78 -47.32 40.97
N ALA A 129 -6.67 -46.92 41.91
CA ALA A 129 -8.01 -46.29 41.92
C ALA A 129 -8.38 -45.89 43.40
N ASP A 130 -9.56 -45.24 43.60
CA ASP A 130 -10.32 -45.10 44.88
C ASP A 130 -9.64 -44.31 46.05
N GLU A 131 -10.25 -43.85 47.16
CA GLU A 131 -11.54 -44.02 47.88
C GLU A 131 -11.62 -42.86 48.96
N GLU A 132 -12.68 -42.14 49.38
CA GLU A 132 -13.98 -41.65 48.82
C GLU A 132 -14.35 -40.29 49.56
N ASP A 133 -15.61 -40.03 49.98
CA ASP A 133 -16.19 -39.02 50.94
C ASP A 133 -16.10 -37.47 50.75
N GLU A 134 -17.10 -36.64 51.17
CA GLU A 134 -18.58 -36.69 51.04
C GLU A 134 -19.25 -35.34 51.45
N ILE A 135 -20.48 -35.04 50.97
CA ILE A 135 -21.53 -34.10 51.50
C ILE A 135 -21.12 -32.59 51.67
N GLY A 136 -21.93 -31.54 51.44
CA GLY A 136 -23.35 -31.27 51.14
C GLY A 136 -23.73 -29.91 51.79
N ASP A 137 -24.80 -29.17 51.49
CA ASP A 137 -25.85 -29.31 50.47
C ASP A 137 -26.62 -27.97 50.28
N ASP A 138 -27.52 -27.96 49.29
CA ASP A 138 -28.80 -27.20 49.21
C ASP A 138 -28.92 -25.65 48.98
N ALA A 139 -29.50 -25.36 47.80
CA ALA A 139 -30.84 -24.76 47.60
C ALA A 139 -31.17 -23.24 47.73
N LEU A 140 -31.32 -22.62 46.55
CA LEU A 140 -32.59 -22.10 45.95
C LEU A 140 -33.44 -20.94 46.56
N LEU A 141 -33.91 -20.10 45.63
CA LEU A 141 -35.23 -19.43 45.50
C LEU A 141 -35.59 -18.09 46.22
N ALA A 142 -35.73 -17.07 45.35
CA ALA A 142 -36.94 -16.24 45.13
C ALA A 142 -37.29 -15.03 46.04
N ALA A 143 -38.16 -14.16 45.45
CA ALA A 143 -38.95 -13.08 46.05
C ALA A 143 -38.20 -11.84 46.64
N GLU A 144 -38.88 -10.73 46.98
CA GLU A 144 -39.70 -9.81 46.15
C GLU A 144 -40.02 -8.52 46.98
N ILE A 145 -40.47 -7.44 46.32
CA ILE A 145 -41.49 -6.46 46.84
C ILE A 145 -41.15 -5.50 48.04
N PHE A 146 -40.90 -4.22 47.66
CA PHE A 146 -41.55 -2.96 48.14
C PHE A 146 -41.24 -2.18 49.46
N GLN A 147 -41.62 -0.88 49.40
CA GLN A 147 -41.76 0.17 50.44
C GLN A 147 -40.44 0.69 51.08
N GLY A 148 -40.28 1.94 51.50
CA GLY A 148 -41.08 3.20 51.48
C GLY A 148 -40.26 4.33 52.22
N ALA A 149 -40.64 5.60 52.36
CA ALA A 149 -41.72 6.43 51.81
C ALA A 149 -41.48 7.95 52.10
N GLN A 150 -42.10 8.85 51.31
CA GLN A 150 -42.66 10.19 51.66
C GLN A 150 -41.79 11.40 52.13
N GLY A 151 -42.41 12.60 52.07
CA GLY A 151 -41.85 13.95 52.36
C GLY A 151 -41.38 14.68 51.09
N GLU A 152 -42.08 15.64 50.44
CA GLU A 152 -42.81 16.86 50.88
C GLU A 152 -41.92 17.94 51.54
N GLY A 153 -41.94 19.22 51.14
CA GLY A 153 -42.64 19.89 50.02
C GLY A 153 -42.41 21.43 50.01
N PHE A 154 -43.01 22.14 49.02
CA PHE A 154 -43.15 23.62 48.91
C PHE A 154 -41.83 24.48 48.78
N ALA A 155 -41.62 25.27 47.71
CA ALA A 155 -42.17 26.62 47.37
C ALA A 155 -41.35 27.79 48.00
N SER A 156 -41.24 29.02 47.48
CA SER A 156 -41.77 29.72 46.28
C SER A 156 -41.02 31.05 46.00
N ALA A 157 -40.91 31.47 44.73
CA ALA A 157 -40.90 32.87 44.23
C ALA A 157 -39.79 33.85 44.76
N ASP A 158 -39.57 35.09 44.27
CA ASP A 158 -40.05 35.82 43.07
C ASP A 158 -39.04 36.94 42.65
N ALA A 159 -39.36 37.70 41.59
CA ALA A 159 -38.88 39.04 41.20
C ALA A 159 -37.47 39.18 40.54
N ARG A 160 -37.23 39.92 39.42
CA ARG A 160 -37.70 41.23 38.86
C ARG A 160 -36.94 42.44 39.44
N LEU A 161 -36.47 43.48 38.71
CA LEU A 161 -36.59 43.96 37.30
C LEU A 161 -35.30 44.74 36.85
N VAL A 162 -35.07 44.91 35.52
CA VAL A 162 -34.81 46.16 34.68
C VAL A 162 -33.73 47.18 35.19
N ASP A 163 -32.87 47.85 34.38
CA ASP A 163 -33.08 48.54 33.08
C ASP A 163 -31.81 48.76 32.17
N SER A 164 -32.07 49.38 30.99
CA SER A 164 -31.26 50.22 30.06
C SER A 164 -29.92 50.83 30.53
N GLY A 165 -28.93 51.15 29.67
CA GLY A 165 -28.79 51.02 28.20
C GLY A 165 -27.99 52.18 27.54
N THR A 166 -27.66 52.07 26.22
CA THR A 166 -27.32 53.18 25.24
C THR A 166 -26.09 54.11 25.49
N VAL A 167 -25.30 54.66 24.53
CA VAL A 167 -24.79 54.31 23.17
C VAL A 167 -23.40 55.03 22.98
N THR A 168 -22.85 54.99 21.75
CA THR A 168 -21.96 55.96 21.05
C THR A 168 -20.44 55.83 21.10
N GLU A 169 -19.87 55.99 19.91
CA GLU A 169 -18.45 55.98 19.54
C GLU A 169 -17.81 57.37 19.72
N TYR A 170 -16.47 57.47 19.64
CA TYR A 170 -15.80 58.01 18.43
C TYR A 170 -14.28 57.83 18.49
N GLU A 171 -13.61 58.11 17.36
CA GLU A 171 -12.17 57.98 17.11
C GLU A 171 -11.37 59.21 17.69
N LYS A 172 -10.05 59.44 17.55
CA LYS A 172 -9.10 59.11 16.48
C LYS A 172 -7.62 59.45 16.85
N ASN A 173 -6.67 58.77 16.19
CA ASN A 173 -5.30 59.18 15.77
C ASN A 173 -4.17 59.66 16.72
N GLU A 174 -2.95 59.21 16.34
CA GLU A 174 -1.63 59.89 16.34
C GLU A 174 -0.94 60.31 17.66
N ALA A 175 0.39 60.42 17.74
CA ALA A 175 1.52 59.76 17.05
C ALA A 175 2.85 60.11 17.80
N ASP A 176 3.87 59.25 17.69
CA ASP A 176 5.32 59.42 18.00
C ASP A 176 5.81 60.29 19.19
N TYR A 177 6.83 59.80 19.92
CA TYR A 177 8.20 60.37 19.87
C TYR A 177 9.19 59.44 20.63
N LEU A 178 10.50 59.63 20.38
CA LEU A 178 11.61 58.80 20.88
C LEU A 178 12.25 59.34 22.18
N GLU A 179 13.19 58.54 22.71
CA GLU A 179 14.46 58.97 23.34
C GLU A 179 14.48 59.20 24.87
N GLY A 180 15.68 59.19 25.49
CA GLY A 180 15.85 59.70 26.87
C GLY A 180 16.54 58.85 27.96
N MET A 181 17.67 58.20 27.64
CA MET A 181 18.76 57.73 28.51
C MET A 181 18.82 58.02 30.06
N THR A 182 19.33 57.01 30.79
CA THR A 182 20.34 57.04 31.89
C THR A 182 20.04 57.41 33.36
N ALA A 183 20.94 56.89 34.22
CA ALA A 183 21.44 57.39 35.51
C ALA A 183 20.88 56.80 36.83
N GLU A 184 21.76 56.01 37.45
CA GLU A 184 21.79 55.52 38.83
C GLU A 184 21.93 56.66 39.88
N MET A 185 21.59 56.40 41.15
CA MET A 185 22.55 56.34 42.29
C MET A 185 21.90 56.51 43.69
N PHE A 186 22.66 56.05 44.71
CA PHE A 186 22.60 56.31 46.16
C PHE A 186 21.51 55.67 47.05
N GLY A 187 21.97 55.20 48.23
CA GLY A 187 21.15 54.60 49.30
C GLY A 187 21.93 53.59 50.17
N GLU A 188 23.02 54.01 50.81
CA GLU A 188 23.81 53.21 51.78
C GLU A 188 23.35 53.50 53.23
N ASP A 189 23.60 52.57 54.17
CA ASP A 189 24.26 52.80 55.49
C ASP A 189 24.00 51.71 56.59
N GLU A 190 25.11 51.16 57.08
CA GLU A 190 25.48 50.68 58.45
C GLU A 190 24.66 49.63 59.28
N ASP A 191 25.22 48.41 59.34
CA ASP A 191 25.66 47.60 60.52
C ASP A 191 24.86 47.44 61.83
N PHE A 192 24.70 46.17 62.28
CA PHE A 192 24.90 45.71 63.67
C PHE A 192 25.16 44.17 63.74
N ASN A 193 25.85 43.68 64.78
CA ASN A 193 26.55 42.37 64.81
C ASN A 193 25.73 41.09 65.15
N GLU A 194 26.22 39.94 64.65
CA GLU A 194 26.43 38.60 65.28
C GLU A 194 25.46 38.10 66.39
N PHE A 195 24.93 36.86 66.45
CA PHE A 195 25.03 35.57 65.68
C PHE A 195 23.67 34.81 65.88
N GLU A 196 23.35 33.57 65.45
CA GLU A 196 24.07 32.42 64.84
C GLU A 196 23.06 31.52 64.09
N GLU A 197 23.30 31.13 62.82
CA GLU A 197 22.78 29.88 62.16
C GLU A 197 23.26 29.76 60.69
N GLU A 198 23.58 28.55 60.21
CA GLU A 198 24.05 28.29 58.82
C GLU A 198 22.89 28.01 57.82
N GLU A 199 22.34 29.05 57.15
CA GLU A 199 21.58 28.83 55.91
C GLU A 199 22.51 28.65 54.70
N VAL A 200 22.98 27.42 54.49
CA VAL A 200 23.70 27.03 53.26
C VAL A 200 22.74 27.04 52.06
N GLU A 201 23.06 27.84 51.03
CA GLU A 201 22.31 27.86 49.77
C GLU A 201 22.16 26.44 49.16
N PRO A 202 20.92 25.95 48.96
CA PRO A 202 20.70 24.83 48.05
C PRO A 202 20.83 25.32 46.61
N LEU A 203 21.99 25.02 45.99
CA LEU A 203 22.25 25.25 44.56
C LEU A 203 21.03 24.89 43.67
N PRO A 204 20.76 25.66 42.60
CA PRO A 204 19.58 25.46 41.76
C PRO A 204 19.55 24.04 41.18
N ASP A 205 18.47 23.31 41.45
CA ASP A 205 18.36 21.88 41.15
C ASP A 205 18.33 21.65 39.63
N ALA A 206 19.44 21.14 39.08
CA ALA A 206 19.69 21.04 37.65
C ALA A 206 18.89 19.92 36.93
N HIS A 207 17.73 19.54 37.46
CA HIS A 207 16.85 18.50 36.92
C HIS A 207 15.41 19.01 36.83
N PHE A 208 14.91 19.15 35.59
CA PHE A 208 13.48 19.38 35.35
C PHE A 208 12.66 18.24 35.99
N GLY A 209 11.66 18.59 36.80
CA GLY A 209 11.11 17.79 37.89
C GLY A 209 10.26 16.54 37.54
N LEU A 210 10.60 15.79 36.50
CA LEU A 210 9.88 14.58 36.06
C LEU A 210 9.86 13.43 37.08
N LEU A 211 10.75 13.44 38.08
CA LEU A 211 10.85 12.42 39.14
C LEU A 211 10.89 13.04 40.55
N GLY A 212 10.04 14.03 40.81
CA GLY A 212 9.91 14.71 42.11
C GLY A 212 9.55 13.78 43.28
N SER A 213 10.56 13.24 43.97
CA SER A 213 10.38 12.29 45.07
C SER A 213 10.38 12.97 46.45
N ARG A 214 9.24 13.52 46.86
CA ARG A 214 8.87 13.68 48.29
C ARG A 214 7.57 12.89 48.56
N LYS A 215 7.51 12.18 49.69
CA LYS A 215 6.53 11.11 50.00
C LYS A 215 5.07 11.57 50.27
N VAL A 216 4.53 12.55 49.53
CA VAL A 216 3.20 13.13 49.80
C VAL A 216 2.31 13.32 48.55
N LEU A 217 2.84 13.15 47.33
CA LEU A 217 2.05 13.32 46.09
C LEU A 217 1.57 11.97 45.52
N PHE A 218 0.26 11.70 45.66
CA PHE A 218 -0.39 10.47 45.19
C PHE A 218 -0.68 10.40 43.68
N GLN A 219 -0.32 11.43 42.91
CA GLN A 219 -0.32 11.41 41.45
C GLN A 219 0.93 12.16 40.94
N PRO A 220 1.58 11.69 39.85
CA PRO A 220 2.69 12.42 39.25
C PRO A 220 2.18 13.75 38.66
N GLN A 221 2.69 14.87 39.16
CA GLN A 221 2.41 16.19 38.62
C GLN A 221 3.41 16.49 37.50
N GLY A 222 2.96 16.34 36.26
CA GLY A 222 3.71 16.68 35.06
C GLY A 222 2.86 16.46 33.81
N CYS A 223 2.65 17.52 33.05
CA CYS A 223 2.15 17.47 31.69
C CYS A 223 3.32 17.41 30.70
N ILE A 224 3.06 17.05 29.45
CA ILE A 224 4.08 17.15 28.39
C ILE A 224 4.50 18.61 28.12
N ASP A 225 3.62 19.56 28.46
CA ASP A 225 3.90 21.01 28.43
C ASP A 225 5.01 21.41 29.43
N ASP A 226 5.23 20.63 30.49
CA ASP A 226 6.23 20.87 31.55
C ASP A 226 7.62 20.29 31.23
N LEU A 227 7.79 19.61 30.09
CA LEU A 227 9.10 19.13 29.65
C LEU A 227 10.06 20.30 29.33
N PRO A 228 11.37 20.18 29.57
CA PRO A 228 12.37 21.07 29.00
C PRO A 228 12.35 21.06 27.46
N GLU A 229 12.80 22.14 26.81
CA GLU A 229 12.67 22.27 25.36
C GLU A 229 13.57 21.29 24.62
N GLU A 230 14.70 20.95 25.22
CA GLU A 230 15.68 19.97 24.75
C GLU A 230 15.02 18.58 24.63
N VAL A 231 14.36 18.10 25.69
CA VAL A 231 13.66 16.80 25.68
C VAL A 231 12.46 16.83 24.73
N LEU A 232 11.72 17.95 24.68
CA LEU A 232 10.62 18.12 23.74
C LEU A 232 11.12 18.10 22.28
N ARG A 233 12.29 18.69 21.98
CA ARG A 233 12.96 18.61 20.68
C ARG A 233 13.34 17.17 20.33
N GLU A 234 13.89 16.39 21.26
CA GLU A 234 14.18 14.96 21.00
C GLU A 234 12.91 14.14 20.73
N VAL A 235 11.86 14.29 21.54
CA VAL A 235 10.58 13.60 21.32
C VAL A 235 9.96 13.97 19.97
N LEU A 236 10.00 15.25 19.58
CA LEU A 236 9.44 15.70 18.31
C LEU A 236 10.30 15.31 17.08
N ARG A 237 11.60 15.04 17.21
CA ARG A 237 12.44 14.55 16.09
C ARG A 237 11.95 13.21 15.53
N LEU A 238 11.40 12.35 16.38
CA LEU A 238 10.86 11.03 16.04
C LEU A 238 9.51 11.10 15.30
N VAL A 239 8.82 12.24 15.33
CA VAL A 239 7.52 12.46 14.66
C VAL A 239 7.74 12.73 13.16
N PRO A 240 6.90 12.22 12.22
CA PRO A 240 7.09 12.46 10.79
C PRO A 240 6.87 13.93 10.42
N ALA A 241 7.52 14.40 9.36
CA ALA A 241 7.37 15.78 8.89
C ALA A 241 5.90 16.16 8.61
N SER A 242 5.08 15.23 8.12
CA SER A 242 3.64 15.41 7.93
C SER A 242 2.91 15.81 9.20
N ASP A 243 3.22 15.16 10.32
CA ASP A 243 2.53 15.31 11.59
C ASP A 243 3.11 16.46 12.41
N LEU A 244 4.41 16.74 12.24
CA LEU A 244 5.03 17.98 12.71
C LEU A 244 4.28 19.21 12.16
N TYR A 245 4.08 19.28 10.85
CA TYR A 245 3.41 20.41 10.22
C TYR A 245 1.89 20.45 10.41
N ARG A 246 1.20 19.30 10.50
CA ARG A 246 -0.27 19.24 10.54
C ARG A 246 -0.89 19.12 11.93
N ASN A 247 -0.23 18.45 12.87
CA ASN A 247 -0.80 18.08 14.16
C ASN A 247 -0.05 18.80 15.30
N VAL A 248 1.27 18.61 15.40
CA VAL A 248 2.13 19.17 16.46
C VAL A 248 2.14 20.70 16.44
N SER A 249 2.22 21.31 15.25
CA SER A 249 2.18 22.77 15.04
C SER A 249 0.91 23.47 15.56
N LEU A 250 -0.17 22.70 15.81
CA LEU A 250 -1.47 23.19 16.26
C LEU A 250 -1.71 22.99 17.76
N VAL A 251 -0.81 22.31 18.49
CA VAL A 251 -0.99 21.99 19.91
C VAL A 251 -0.81 23.23 20.80
N CYS A 252 0.31 23.94 20.65
CA CYS A 252 0.56 25.20 21.34
C CYS A 252 1.67 26.03 20.64
N HIS A 253 1.81 27.31 21.00
CA HIS A 253 2.82 28.20 20.44
C HIS A 253 4.26 27.68 20.64
N ARG A 254 4.57 27.06 21.78
CA ARG A 254 5.90 26.50 22.07
C ARG A 254 6.27 25.38 21.10
N TRP A 255 5.36 24.41 20.90
CA TRP A 255 5.54 23.32 19.95
C TRP A 255 5.65 23.85 18.50
N ARG A 256 4.82 24.83 18.14
CA ARG A 256 4.87 25.50 16.84
C ARG A 256 6.21 26.19 16.59
N ASN A 257 6.78 26.88 17.59
CA ASN A 257 8.07 27.54 17.46
C ASN A 257 9.20 26.53 17.22
N ILE A 258 9.20 25.39 17.91
CA ILE A 258 10.16 24.29 17.68
C ILE A 258 10.02 23.73 16.26
N VAL A 259 8.80 23.47 15.79
CA VAL A 259 8.55 22.96 14.43
C VAL A 259 9.01 23.95 13.35
N LEU A 260 8.83 25.26 13.58
CA LEU A 260 9.20 26.32 12.62
C LEU A 260 10.67 26.74 12.68
N ASP A 261 11.42 26.39 13.74
CA ASP A 261 12.87 26.62 13.82
C ASP A 261 13.60 25.99 12.62
N PRO A 262 14.32 26.76 11.78
CA PRO A 262 14.99 26.21 10.60
C PRO A 262 16.11 25.21 10.95
N LYS A 263 16.64 25.23 12.17
CA LYS A 263 17.68 24.29 12.64
C LYS A 263 17.09 22.97 13.17
N PHE A 264 15.77 22.88 13.36
CA PHE A 264 15.11 21.70 13.87
C PHE A 264 14.73 20.73 12.74
N VAL A 265 15.44 19.60 12.60
CA VAL A 265 15.29 18.60 11.51
C VAL A 265 15.19 19.23 10.11
N PRO A 266 16.21 20.01 9.69
CA PRO A 266 16.19 20.75 8.43
C PRO A 266 15.93 19.84 7.22
N PHE A 267 16.62 18.71 7.08
CA PHE A 267 16.59 17.91 5.86
C PHE A 267 15.30 17.07 5.73
N LYS A 268 14.79 16.51 6.83
CA LYS A 268 13.48 15.85 6.89
C LYS A 268 12.33 16.81 6.57
N LYS A 269 12.40 18.06 7.05
CA LYS A 269 11.44 19.11 6.65
C LYS A 269 11.61 19.55 5.21
N GLN A 270 12.84 19.77 4.74
CA GLN A 270 13.14 20.15 3.36
C GLN A 270 12.63 19.09 2.35
N TYR A 271 12.85 17.80 2.64
CA TYR A 271 12.33 16.68 1.83
C TYR A 271 10.79 16.68 1.76
N PHE A 272 10.11 16.93 2.88
CA PHE A 272 8.65 17.02 2.91
C PHE A 272 8.13 18.24 2.13
N ARG A 273 8.73 19.42 2.31
CA ARG A 273 8.38 20.63 1.53
C ARG A 273 8.62 20.44 0.02
N TYR A 274 9.74 19.82 -0.34
CA TYR A 274 10.10 19.55 -1.74
C TYR A 274 9.19 18.50 -2.39
N THR A 275 8.86 17.39 -1.70
CA THR A 275 7.91 16.38 -2.21
C THR A 275 6.50 16.97 -2.40
N MET A 276 6.08 17.93 -1.56
CA MET A 276 4.84 18.69 -1.71
C MET A 276 4.86 19.78 -2.82
N ASN A 277 5.97 19.92 -3.57
CA ASN A 277 6.18 20.94 -4.61
C ASN A 277 6.07 22.39 -4.10
N GLU A 278 6.53 22.65 -2.88
CA GLU A 278 6.54 24.01 -2.33
C GLU A 278 7.52 24.92 -3.10
N LYS A 279 7.01 26.04 -3.63
CA LYS A 279 7.72 26.88 -4.61
C LYS A 279 9.08 27.38 -4.11
N GLU A 280 9.14 27.82 -2.86
CA GLU A 280 10.36 28.32 -2.22
C GLU A 280 11.44 27.24 -2.17
N THR A 281 11.12 26.08 -1.58
CA THR A 281 12.05 24.95 -1.47
C THR A 281 12.46 24.40 -2.85
N VAL A 282 11.56 24.44 -3.85
CA VAL A 282 11.91 24.06 -5.22
C VAL A 282 12.92 25.04 -5.84
N GLN A 283 12.80 26.35 -5.57
CA GLN A 283 13.78 27.36 -6.00
C GLN A 283 15.09 27.26 -5.23
N GLU A 284 15.03 27.04 -3.91
CA GLU A 284 16.17 26.82 -3.01
C GLU A 284 17.03 25.64 -3.50
N ILE A 285 16.44 24.45 -3.64
CA ILE A 285 17.12 23.25 -4.17
C ILE A 285 17.62 23.50 -5.60
N GLY A 286 16.83 24.17 -6.44
CA GLY A 286 17.25 24.58 -7.80
C GLY A 286 18.44 25.53 -7.83
N SER A 287 18.67 26.32 -6.77
CA SER A 287 19.87 27.14 -6.60
C SER A 287 21.06 26.29 -6.12
N THR A 288 20.86 25.38 -5.16
CA THR A 288 21.88 24.44 -4.67
C THR A 288 22.45 23.60 -5.81
N LEU A 289 21.60 23.03 -6.67
CA LEU A 289 22.02 22.25 -7.85
C LEU A 289 22.81 23.09 -8.88
N LYS A 290 22.59 24.40 -8.97
CA LYS A 290 23.35 25.30 -9.87
C LYS A 290 24.68 25.73 -9.27
N ASN A 291 24.71 25.97 -7.97
CA ASN A 291 25.89 26.37 -7.21
C ASN A 291 26.89 25.20 -7.08
N ALA A 292 26.40 23.99 -6.83
CA ALA A 292 27.19 22.76 -6.82
C ALA A 292 27.57 22.23 -8.22
N ASN A 293 27.30 22.98 -9.30
CA ASN A 293 27.57 22.59 -10.69
C ASN A 293 26.89 21.27 -11.15
N ILE A 294 25.81 20.84 -10.48
CA ILE A 294 25.09 19.60 -10.78
C ILE A 294 24.14 19.78 -11.97
N SER A 295 23.45 20.93 -12.05
CA SER A 295 22.43 21.24 -13.07
C SER A 295 22.95 22.01 -14.29
N ARG A 296 24.27 22.05 -14.54
CA ARG A 296 24.85 22.81 -15.67
C ARG A 296 24.92 21.91 -16.92
N PRO A 297 24.34 22.31 -18.08
CA PRO A 297 24.31 21.46 -19.29
C PRO A 297 25.70 20.97 -19.75
N ALA A 298 26.72 21.82 -19.64
CA ALA A 298 28.11 21.49 -20.00
C ALA A 298 28.87 20.63 -18.98
N ALA A 299 28.21 20.14 -17.92
CA ALA A 299 28.82 19.35 -16.85
C ALA A 299 27.90 18.24 -16.30
N LEU A 300 26.84 17.86 -17.03
CA LEU A 300 25.89 16.80 -16.61
C LEU A 300 26.59 15.46 -16.32
N GLU A 301 27.68 15.19 -17.03
CA GLU A 301 28.61 14.08 -16.83
C GLU A 301 29.13 13.98 -15.38
N LEU A 302 29.49 15.12 -14.79
CA LEU A 302 30.06 15.21 -13.44
C LEU A 302 28.99 15.38 -12.35
N SER A 303 27.70 15.44 -12.71
CA SER A 303 26.59 15.73 -11.77
C SER A 303 26.56 14.78 -10.55
N ILE A 304 26.82 13.49 -10.75
CA ILE A 304 26.90 12.50 -9.66
C ILE A 304 28.16 12.67 -8.81
N ARG A 305 29.31 13.04 -9.37
CA ARG A 305 30.52 13.34 -8.59
C ARG A 305 30.31 14.59 -7.74
N ASN A 306 29.70 15.62 -8.34
CA ASN A 306 29.34 16.87 -7.67
C ASN A 306 28.30 16.64 -6.55
N LEU A 307 27.35 15.70 -6.73
CA LEU A 307 26.47 15.26 -5.64
C LEU A 307 27.27 14.62 -4.49
N VAL A 308 28.20 13.71 -4.78
CA VAL A 308 29.01 13.07 -3.73
C VAL A 308 29.87 14.09 -2.98
N VAL A 309 30.43 15.10 -3.66
CA VAL A 309 31.14 16.23 -3.01
C VAL A 309 30.20 17.07 -2.15
N LEU A 310 28.97 17.34 -2.59
CA LEU A 310 27.96 18.05 -1.79
C LEU A 310 27.56 17.25 -0.54
N MET A 311 27.37 15.93 -0.67
CA MET A 311 27.04 15.04 0.45
C MET A 311 28.22 14.86 1.43
N ALA A 312 29.47 14.97 0.96
CA ALA A 312 30.67 14.97 1.81
C ALA A 312 30.74 16.15 2.79
N GLN A 313 30.01 17.24 2.51
CA GLN A 313 29.92 18.46 3.31
C GLN A 313 28.72 18.45 4.29
N HIS A 314 27.94 17.37 4.36
CA HIS A 314 26.75 17.28 5.21
C HIS A 314 27.11 17.42 6.70
N GLN A 315 26.61 18.48 7.34
CA GLN A 315 26.83 18.75 8.76
C GLN A 315 25.86 17.91 9.61
N VAL A 316 26.37 16.84 10.21
CA VAL A 316 25.64 16.05 11.20
C VAL A 316 25.41 16.88 12.46
N GLY A 317 24.15 16.98 12.92
CA GLY A 317 23.73 17.81 14.06
C GLY A 317 24.14 17.30 15.46
N GLU A 318 24.98 16.28 15.53
CA GLU A 318 25.46 15.61 16.73
C GLU A 318 26.98 15.38 16.66
N ARG A 319 27.67 15.27 17.80
CA ARG A 319 29.13 15.12 17.87
C ARG A 319 29.59 13.67 17.58
N VAL A 320 29.33 13.21 16.36
CA VAL A 320 29.79 11.91 15.86
C VAL A 320 31.21 12.03 15.30
N LYS A 321 32.05 11.02 15.61
CA LYS A 321 33.42 10.89 15.09
C LYS A 321 33.41 10.30 13.67
N PRO A 322 33.98 10.98 12.65
CA PRO A 322 34.03 10.47 11.28
C PRO A 322 34.70 9.09 11.14
N GLU A 323 35.66 8.79 12.01
CA GLU A 323 36.43 7.54 12.03
C GLU A 323 35.55 6.34 12.46
N ASP A 324 34.62 6.57 13.39
CA ASP A 324 33.70 5.54 13.88
C ASP A 324 32.61 5.25 12.83
N VAL A 325 32.11 6.29 12.14
CA VAL A 325 31.23 6.12 10.97
C VAL A 325 31.94 5.34 9.87
N LEU A 326 33.17 5.73 9.51
CA LEU A 326 33.95 5.03 8.49
C LEU A 326 34.20 3.56 8.86
N ARG A 327 34.44 3.23 10.14
CA ARG A 327 34.61 1.85 10.61
C ARG A 327 33.34 1.00 10.49
N CYS A 328 32.16 1.59 10.64
CA CYS A 328 30.89 0.91 10.38
C CYS A 328 30.60 0.77 8.88
N VAL A 329 30.77 1.86 8.11
CA VAL A 329 30.51 1.89 6.66
C VAL A 329 31.46 0.97 5.88
N LYS A 330 32.70 0.78 6.34
CA LYS A 330 33.68 -0.22 5.82
C LYS A 330 33.17 -1.66 5.83
N LYS A 331 32.12 -1.99 6.58
CA LYS A 331 31.51 -3.35 6.62
C LYS A 331 30.43 -3.57 5.54
N HIS A 332 30.05 -2.56 4.77
CA HIS A 332 28.99 -2.68 3.76
C HIS A 332 29.51 -3.31 2.45
N ARG A 333 28.71 -4.16 1.80
CA ARG A 333 29.13 -4.91 0.59
C ARG A 333 29.53 -4.02 -0.60
N LEU A 334 29.07 -2.77 -0.63
CA LEU A 334 29.35 -1.79 -1.69
C LEU A 334 30.50 -0.83 -1.32
N PHE A 335 31.12 -0.99 -0.13
CA PHE A 335 32.22 -0.13 0.28
C PHE A 335 33.45 -0.21 -0.64
N PRO A 336 33.92 -1.38 -1.12
CA PRO A 336 35.07 -1.44 -2.03
C PRO A 336 34.87 -0.64 -3.32
N GLN A 337 33.67 -0.71 -3.90
CA GLN A 337 33.26 0.07 -5.08
C GLN A 337 33.25 1.57 -4.76
N ALA A 338 32.75 1.95 -3.57
CA ALA A 338 32.70 3.34 -3.13
C ALA A 338 34.11 3.94 -2.86
N GLU A 339 34.99 3.20 -2.19
CA GLU A 339 36.37 3.61 -1.94
C GLU A 339 37.16 3.75 -3.24
N ALA A 340 37.04 2.79 -4.17
CA ALA A 340 37.64 2.88 -5.49
C ALA A 340 37.12 4.09 -6.29
N SER A 341 35.80 4.32 -6.29
CA SER A 341 35.18 5.48 -6.96
C SER A 341 35.73 6.80 -6.44
N ILE A 342 35.77 6.98 -5.11
CA ILE A 342 36.23 8.21 -4.46
C ILE A 342 37.72 8.42 -4.74
N ARG A 343 38.55 7.38 -4.53
CA ARG A 343 40.01 7.46 -4.65
C ARG A 343 40.48 7.70 -6.07
N LEU A 344 39.80 7.14 -7.08
CA LEU A 344 40.23 7.22 -8.48
C LEU A 344 39.53 8.34 -9.27
N ARG A 345 38.27 8.67 -8.95
CA ARG A 345 37.42 9.54 -9.81
C ARG A 345 36.95 10.83 -9.14
N ILE A 346 37.12 11.02 -7.82
CA ILE A 346 36.67 12.22 -7.11
C ILE A 346 37.78 12.83 -6.20
N PRO A 347 38.92 13.27 -6.79
CA PRO A 347 40.08 13.75 -6.02
C PRO A 347 39.80 15.01 -5.19
N ASP A 348 38.84 15.86 -5.57
CA ASP A 348 38.48 17.08 -4.83
C ASP A 348 38.02 16.81 -3.38
N ILE A 349 37.58 15.58 -3.06
CA ILE A 349 37.22 15.17 -1.70
C ILE A 349 38.42 15.25 -0.73
N GLN A 350 39.66 15.21 -1.23
CA GLN A 350 40.86 15.41 -0.39
C GLN A 350 40.87 16.77 0.33
N ARG A 351 40.20 17.80 -0.19
CA ARG A 351 40.04 19.10 0.47
C ARG A 351 39.04 19.09 1.64
N PHE A 352 38.28 18.01 1.78
CA PHE A 352 37.24 17.79 2.80
C PHE A 352 37.54 16.55 3.68
N LEU A 353 38.81 16.14 3.76
CA LEU A 353 39.31 15.20 4.75
C LEU A 353 39.84 15.97 5.97
N HIS A 354 39.63 15.42 7.17
CA HIS A 354 40.25 15.95 8.37
C HIS A 354 41.72 15.51 8.42
N LEU A 355 42.61 16.42 8.85
CA LEU A 355 44.04 16.14 9.01
C LEU A 355 44.27 14.98 9.98
N GLY A 356 44.63 13.80 9.45
CA GLY A 356 44.95 12.60 10.22
C GLY A 356 44.06 11.36 9.97
N THR A 357 43.00 11.44 9.16
CA THR A 357 42.10 10.28 8.93
C THR A 357 42.56 9.38 7.77
N GLU A 358 42.83 8.10 8.05
CA GLU A 358 43.15 7.10 7.02
C GLU A 358 41.89 6.54 6.31
N GLY A 359 41.52 7.16 5.19
CA GLY A 359 40.53 6.64 4.25
C GLY A 359 39.71 7.70 3.52
N PRO A 360 38.68 7.30 2.76
CA PRO A 360 37.72 8.22 2.15
C PRO A 360 36.83 8.89 3.21
N ASN A 361 36.30 10.07 2.90
CA ASN A 361 35.29 10.75 3.72
C ASN A 361 34.06 9.82 3.90
N PRO A 362 33.58 9.58 5.14
CA PRO A 362 32.53 8.58 5.40
C PRO A 362 31.19 8.95 4.75
N TYR A 363 30.83 10.24 4.73
CA TYR A 363 29.59 10.73 4.13
C TYR A 363 29.65 10.65 2.61
N ALA A 364 30.83 10.84 2.00
CA ALA A 364 31.03 10.56 0.58
C ALA A 364 30.87 9.06 0.26
N ALA A 365 31.44 8.17 1.10
CA ALA A 365 31.29 6.73 0.93
C ALA A 365 29.82 6.29 1.06
N MET A 366 29.09 6.82 2.04
CA MET A 366 27.64 6.62 2.20
C MET A 366 26.86 7.09 0.96
N ALA A 367 27.20 8.27 0.41
CA ALA A 367 26.54 8.78 -0.80
C ALA A 367 26.76 7.84 -2.00
N VAL A 368 27.99 7.37 -2.23
CA VAL A 368 28.28 6.44 -3.32
C VAL A 368 27.57 5.10 -3.12
N ILE A 369 27.61 4.52 -1.91
CA ILE A 369 26.87 3.28 -1.56
C ILE A 369 25.37 3.43 -1.88
N LEU A 370 24.77 4.58 -1.59
CA LEU A 370 23.36 4.84 -1.89
C LEU A 370 23.11 4.99 -3.41
N THR A 371 24.00 5.65 -4.16
CA THR A 371 23.90 5.72 -5.64
C THR A 371 24.13 4.39 -6.36
N LEU A 372 24.80 3.44 -5.71
CA LEU A 372 25.04 2.07 -6.19
C LEU A 372 24.09 1.04 -5.55
N SER A 373 23.08 1.47 -4.78
CA SER A 373 22.16 0.57 -4.09
C SER A 373 21.26 -0.19 -5.06
N GLU A 374 21.43 -1.51 -5.12
CA GLU A 374 20.67 -2.38 -6.03
C GLU A 374 19.26 -2.66 -5.49
N SER A 375 19.07 -2.58 -4.17
CA SER A 375 17.83 -2.93 -3.46
C SER A 375 17.58 -2.10 -2.19
N VAL A 376 16.34 -2.16 -1.69
CA VAL A 376 15.98 -1.67 -0.34
C VAL A 376 16.84 -2.33 0.75
N GLY A 377 17.19 -3.61 0.58
CA GLY A 377 18.01 -4.36 1.54
C GLY A 377 19.42 -3.79 1.73
N ASP A 378 19.97 -3.15 0.70
CA ASP A 378 21.28 -2.48 0.79
C ASP A 378 21.23 -1.24 1.69
N VAL A 379 20.16 -0.44 1.55
CA VAL A 379 19.91 0.75 2.37
C VAL A 379 19.57 0.33 3.81
N GLN A 380 18.79 -0.73 4.01
CA GLN A 380 18.55 -1.31 5.34
C GLN A 380 19.84 -1.80 5.99
N THR A 381 20.72 -2.49 5.25
CA THR A 381 22.03 -2.94 5.76
C THR A 381 22.91 -1.76 6.16
N LEU A 382 22.95 -0.69 5.35
CA LEU A 382 23.69 0.53 5.69
C LEU A 382 23.14 1.17 6.97
N VAL A 383 21.82 1.30 7.11
CA VAL A 383 21.18 1.82 8.32
C VAL A 383 21.52 0.97 9.55
N SER A 384 21.42 -0.37 9.47
CA SER A 384 21.76 -1.27 10.57
C SER A 384 23.23 -1.17 11.01
N LEU A 385 24.15 -0.85 10.08
CA LEU A 385 25.55 -0.58 10.42
C LEU A 385 25.74 0.79 11.08
N LEU A 386 24.98 1.80 10.65
CA LEU A 386 25.06 3.17 11.18
C LEU A 386 24.40 3.32 12.56
N SER A 387 23.35 2.54 12.88
CA SER A 387 22.72 2.55 14.22
C SER A 387 23.68 2.16 15.36
N GLY A 388 24.85 1.61 15.05
CA GLY A 388 25.92 1.35 16.02
C GLY A 388 26.86 2.54 16.30
N CYS A 389 26.70 3.69 15.60
CA CYS A 389 27.57 4.86 15.74
C CYS A 389 26.90 6.24 15.53
N MET A 390 25.64 6.29 15.08
CA MET A 390 24.86 7.51 14.85
C MET A 390 23.43 7.34 15.41
N SER A 391 22.78 8.44 15.82
CA SER A 391 21.37 8.36 16.24
C SER A 391 20.43 8.09 15.06
N GLN A 392 19.26 7.52 15.34
CA GLN A 392 18.20 7.34 14.33
C GLN A 392 17.83 8.68 13.67
N THR A 393 17.81 9.77 14.44
CA THR A 393 17.58 11.12 13.89
C THR A 393 18.65 11.50 12.86
N ALA A 394 19.94 11.39 13.18
CA ALA A 394 21.02 11.74 12.26
C ALA A 394 21.01 10.88 10.98
N ILE A 395 20.69 9.60 11.10
CA ILE A 395 20.50 8.69 9.96
C ILE A 395 19.32 9.16 9.09
N THR A 396 18.17 9.51 9.68
CA THR A 396 17.01 10.01 8.92
C THR A 396 17.25 11.37 8.25
N GLU A 397 18.01 12.28 8.87
CA GLU A 397 18.40 13.55 8.26
C GLU A 397 19.31 13.35 7.05
N TYR A 398 20.35 12.50 7.18
CA TYR A 398 21.24 12.18 6.07
C TYR A 398 20.49 11.52 4.89
N LEU A 399 19.64 10.53 5.17
CA LEU A 399 18.82 9.87 4.16
C LEU A 399 17.80 10.83 3.53
N SER A 400 17.21 11.76 4.29
CA SER A 400 16.29 12.78 3.76
C SER A 400 17.01 13.78 2.85
N HIS A 401 18.25 14.16 3.18
CA HIS A 401 19.08 15.00 2.31
C HIS A 401 19.38 14.29 0.98
N MET A 402 19.82 13.02 1.04
CA MET A 402 20.10 12.23 -0.16
C MET A 402 18.83 11.98 -1.00
N ALA A 403 17.69 11.68 -0.37
CA ALA A 403 16.41 11.53 -1.06
C ALA A 403 15.95 12.82 -1.74
N THR A 404 16.14 13.97 -1.10
CA THR A 404 15.85 15.30 -1.69
C THR A 404 16.70 15.53 -2.94
N MET A 405 18.01 15.25 -2.86
CA MET A 405 18.92 15.40 -4.00
C MET A 405 18.58 14.46 -5.17
N LEU A 406 18.34 13.17 -4.91
CA LEU A 406 17.98 12.20 -5.95
C LEU A 406 16.63 12.54 -6.61
N LEU A 407 15.63 12.96 -5.83
CA LEU A 407 14.33 13.40 -6.37
C LEU A 407 14.47 14.69 -7.19
N ALA A 408 15.41 15.56 -6.83
CA ALA A 408 15.68 16.78 -7.58
C ALA A 408 16.45 16.50 -8.89
N LEU A 409 17.39 15.55 -8.90
CA LEU A 409 18.04 15.06 -10.12
C LEU A 409 17.03 14.43 -11.10
N GLU A 410 16.07 13.65 -10.59
CA GLU A 410 14.99 13.08 -11.39
C GLU A 410 14.07 14.15 -11.97
N ARG A 411 13.64 15.13 -11.14
CA ARG A 411 12.73 16.21 -11.56
C ARG A 411 13.33 17.25 -12.52
N ASN A 412 14.64 17.20 -12.75
CA ASN A 412 15.34 18.05 -13.74
C ASN A 412 15.87 17.22 -14.93
N ASP A 413 15.41 15.97 -15.10
CA ASP A 413 15.82 15.04 -16.15
C ASP A 413 17.35 14.74 -16.21
N ILE A 414 18.06 14.95 -15.09
CA ILE A 414 19.51 14.70 -14.97
C ILE A 414 19.80 13.22 -14.69
N MET A 415 18.89 12.53 -13.98
CA MET A 415 18.94 11.09 -13.74
C MET A 415 17.58 10.43 -13.98
N SER A 416 17.57 9.31 -14.69
CA SER A 416 16.35 8.55 -15.01
C SER A 416 15.97 7.47 -13.99
N SER A 417 16.83 7.18 -13.00
CA SER A 417 16.64 6.04 -12.08
C SER A 417 15.80 6.37 -10.86
N TYR A 418 14.48 6.15 -10.99
CA TYR A 418 13.52 6.22 -9.89
C TYR A 418 13.86 5.26 -8.74
N ARG A 419 14.50 4.12 -9.06
CA ARG A 419 14.91 3.07 -8.12
C ARG A 419 15.70 3.62 -6.93
N LEU A 420 16.68 4.48 -7.17
CA LEU A 420 17.56 5.01 -6.10
C LEU A 420 16.78 5.84 -5.08
N HIS A 421 15.89 6.72 -5.55
CA HIS A 421 14.99 7.47 -4.66
C HIS A 421 14.00 6.55 -3.94
N TYR A 422 13.42 5.57 -4.64
CA TYR A 422 12.50 4.60 -4.05
C TYR A 422 13.17 3.79 -2.91
N ASN A 423 14.40 3.32 -3.10
CA ASN A 423 15.14 2.55 -2.10
C ASN A 423 15.29 3.33 -0.79
N ILE A 424 15.67 4.61 -0.86
CA ILE A 424 15.81 5.47 0.32
C ILE A 424 14.45 5.82 0.92
N TYR A 425 13.46 6.20 0.10
CA TYR A 425 12.11 6.51 0.56
C TYR A 425 11.48 5.34 1.34
N TYR A 426 11.68 4.11 0.87
CA TYR A 426 11.17 2.91 1.54
C TYR A 426 11.74 2.76 2.95
N VAL A 427 13.06 2.96 3.12
CA VAL A 427 13.72 2.83 4.42
C VAL A 427 13.39 4.02 5.34
N LEU A 428 13.29 5.24 4.81
CA LEU A 428 12.75 6.39 5.55
C LEU A 428 11.31 6.10 6.03
N TYR A 429 10.44 5.59 5.17
CA TYR A 429 9.06 5.23 5.53
C TYR A 429 9.03 4.18 6.66
N LEU A 430 9.90 3.16 6.63
CA LEU A 430 9.99 2.16 7.70
C LEU A 430 10.57 2.74 9.00
N LEU A 431 11.58 3.60 8.92
CA LEU A 431 12.17 4.27 10.09
C LEU A 431 11.18 5.25 10.74
N GLU A 432 10.34 5.93 9.96
CA GLU A 432 9.30 6.80 10.47
C GLU A 432 8.07 6.03 10.99
N ASN A 433 7.65 4.93 10.36
CA ASN A 433 6.44 4.19 10.78
C ASN A 433 6.70 3.04 11.77
N GLY A 434 7.96 2.74 12.06
CA GLY A 434 8.40 1.73 13.02
C GLY A 434 8.61 0.34 12.40
N PRO A 435 9.53 -0.47 12.96
CA PRO A 435 9.71 -1.85 12.54
C PRO A 435 8.55 -2.72 13.03
N PHE A 436 7.66 -3.13 12.12
CA PHE A 436 6.58 -4.08 12.37
C PHE A 436 7.12 -5.50 12.67
N SER A 437 7.71 -5.69 13.85
CA SER A 437 8.18 -6.98 14.32
C SER A 437 6.98 -7.85 14.73
N VAL A 438 6.74 -8.93 13.99
CA VAL A 438 5.77 -9.95 14.39
C VAL A 438 6.41 -10.77 15.50
N THR A 439 6.26 -10.32 16.74
CA THR A 439 6.74 -11.05 17.92
C THR A 439 6.00 -12.38 18.04
N SER A 440 6.65 -13.47 17.63
CA SER A 440 6.22 -14.84 17.88
C SER A 440 6.40 -15.19 19.36
N GLY A 441 5.63 -14.53 20.22
CA GLY A 441 5.70 -14.70 21.66
C GLY A 441 5.24 -16.09 22.07
N GLN A 442 6.17 -16.91 22.55
CA GLN A 442 5.85 -18.09 23.35
C GLN A 442 5.29 -17.62 24.70
N ASN A 443 3.98 -17.42 24.77
CA ASN A 443 3.18 -17.46 26.00
C ASN A 443 1.69 -17.47 25.64
N GLY A 444 0.88 -18.16 26.45
CA GLY A 444 -0.54 -18.39 26.15
C GLY A 444 -1.43 -17.14 26.23
N GLU A 445 -2.61 -17.26 25.62
CA GLU A 445 -3.80 -16.44 25.90
C GLU A 445 -3.71 -14.91 25.72
N ARG A 446 -2.97 -14.46 24.70
CA ARG A 446 -3.24 -13.15 24.07
C ARG A 446 -3.63 -13.30 22.60
N LEU A 447 -4.80 -12.78 22.25
CA LEU A 447 -5.21 -12.60 20.86
C LEU A 447 -4.14 -11.79 20.11
N PRO A 448 -3.77 -12.17 18.87
CA PRO A 448 -2.71 -11.49 18.13
C PRO A 448 -3.04 -10.01 17.95
N GLN A 449 -2.24 -9.16 18.59
CA GLN A 449 -2.46 -7.72 18.62
C GLN A 449 -2.11 -7.13 17.25
N ILE A 450 -3.13 -6.98 16.39
CA ILE A 450 -2.98 -6.35 15.07
C ILE A 450 -2.58 -4.89 15.27
N HIS A 451 -1.28 -4.63 15.23
CA HIS A 451 -0.68 -3.31 15.14
C HIS A 451 -1.09 -2.62 13.83
N LEU A 452 -1.22 -1.30 13.89
CA LEU A 452 -1.81 -0.46 12.85
C LEU A 452 -0.76 0.51 12.33
N THR A 453 -0.74 0.80 11.02
CA THR A 453 0.13 1.86 10.50
C THR A 453 -0.34 3.23 11.01
N ARG A 454 0.55 4.24 11.01
CA ARG A 454 0.16 5.63 11.34
C ARG A 454 -0.93 6.16 10.41
N GLU A 455 -0.93 5.73 9.14
CA GLU A 455 -2.00 6.02 8.18
C GLU A 455 -3.36 5.40 8.61
N GLN A 456 -3.37 4.15 9.09
CA GLN A 456 -4.57 3.52 9.64
C GLN A 456 -5.02 4.20 10.94
N GLN A 457 -4.09 4.56 11.82
CA GLN A 457 -4.42 5.23 13.09
C GLN A 457 -5.00 6.63 12.88
N ALA A 458 -4.52 7.37 11.87
CA ALA A 458 -5.08 8.67 11.46
C ALA A 458 -6.52 8.56 10.90
N ILE A 459 -6.87 7.43 10.29
CA ILE A 459 -8.26 7.12 9.89
C ILE A 459 -9.10 6.77 11.13
N LEU A 460 -8.56 5.97 12.05
CA LEU A 460 -9.26 5.52 13.26
C LEU A 460 -9.58 6.66 14.24
N SER A 461 -8.68 7.64 14.37
CA SER A 461 -8.87 8.83 15.20
C SER A 461 -9.90 9.83 14.63
N HIS A 462 -10.21 9.80 13.33
CA HIS A 462 -11.20 10.67 12.71
C HIS A 462 -12.63 10.31 13.14
N ASP A 463 -13.35 11.23 13.80
CA ASP A 463 -14.72 10.99 14.26
C ASP A 463 -15.79 11.49 13.27
N ILE A 464 -16.55 10.54 12.71
CA ILE A 464 -17.44 10.76 11.56
C ILE A 464 -18.70 11.55 11.94
N GLN A 465 -18.97 12.66 11.22
CA GLN A 465 -20.20 13.44 11.36
C GLN A 465 -21.20 13.14 10.21
N ARG A 466 -22.45 13.59 10.34
CA ARG A 466 -23.56 13.23 9.42
C ARG A 466 -23.42 13.81 8.01
N ASP A 467 -22.69 14.90 7.88
CA ASP A 467 -22.36 15.62 6.65
C ASP A 467 -21.02 15.16 6.04
N HIS A 468 -20.15 14.51 6.83
CA HIS A 468 -18.84 14.06 6.36
C HIS A 468 -18.94 13.08 5.19
N VAL A 469 -18.15 13.38 4.16
CA VAL A 469 -17.78 12.45 3.09
C VAL A 469 -16.27 12.26 3.17
N VAL A 470 -15.84 11.08 3.62
CA VAL A 470 -14.44 10.70 3.81
C VAL A 470 -14.01 9.81 2.65
N LYS A 471 -12.85 10.06 2.06
CA LYS A 471 -12.19 9.16 1.10
C LYS A 471 -10.98 8.49 1.75
N ILE A 472 -10.80 7.21 1.51
CA ILE A 472 -9.61 6.43 1.87
C ILE A 472 -9.05 5.82 0.58
N ILE A 473 -8.03 6.47 0.02
CA ILE A 473 -7.34 6.04 -1.19
C ILE A 473 -6.29 5.01 -0.81
N ALA A 474 -6.54 3.74 -1.09
CA ALA A 474 -5.81 2.63 -0.49
C ALA A 474 -5.33 1.63 -1.55
N PHE A 475 -4.02 1.54 -1.75
CA PHE A 475 -3.40 0.68 -2.77
C PHE A 475 -3.64 -0.84 -2.53
N ALA A 476 -3.08 -1.69 -3.40
CA ALA A 476 -3.11 -3.14 -3.25
C ALA A 476 -2.47 -3.62 -1.92
N GLY A 477 -3.11 -4.58 -1.24
CA GLY A 477 -2.60 -5.20 -0.01
C GLY A 477 -2.68 -4.36 1.27
N THR A 478 -3.14 -3.11 1.20
CA THR A 478 -3.08 -2.09 2.29
C THR A 478 -4.07 -2.26 3.45
N GLY A 479 -4.68 -3.44 3.61
CA GLY A 479 -5.54 -3.72 4.77
C GLY A 479 -6.89 -2.98 4.83
N LYS A 480 -7.36 -2.35 3.74
CA LYS A 480 -8.68 -1.65 3.60
C LYS A 480 -9.78 -2.12 4.56
N THR A 481 -10.22 -3.36 4.41
CA THR A 481 -11.33 -3.96 5.17
C THR A 481 -10.98 -4.13 6.66
N THR A 482 -9.73 -4.44 7.00
CA THR A 482 -9.24 -4.50 8.39
C THR A 482 -9.31 -3.12 9.06
N THR A 483 -8.96 -2.05 8.35
CA THR A 483 -9.10 -0.66 8.84
C THR A 483 -10.56 -0.33 9.16
N LEU A 484 -11.50 -0.67 8.26
CA LEU A 484 -12.94 -0.47 8.48
C LEU A 484 -13.50 -1.31 9.64
N VAL A 485 -13.07 -2.57 9.79
CA VAL A 485 -13.45 -3.44 10.91
C VAL A 485 -13.02 -2.82 12.25
N LYS A 486 -11.77 -2.36 12.35
CA LYS A 486 -11.25 -1.67 13.55
C LYS A 486 -12.00 -0.34 13.80
N TYR A 487 -12.34 0.41 12.75
CA TYR A 487 -13.07 1.69 12.86
C TYR A 487 -14.46 1.51 13.49
N ALA A 488 -15.21 0.50 13.05
CA ALA A 488 -16.51 0.18 13.61
C ALA A 488 -16.41 -0.40 15.04
N ALA A 489 -15.38 -1.21 15.31
CA ALA A 489 -15.17 -1.82 16.63
C ALA A 489 -14.82 -0.81 17.72
N GLN A 490 -14.13 0.28 17.37
CA GLN A 490 -13.89 1.42 18.27
C GLN A 490 -15.15 2.26 18.54
N ARG A 491 -16.21 2.10 17.73
CA ARG A 491 -17.44 2.91 17.79
C ARG A 491 -18.70 2.03 17.93
N PRO A 492 -18.81 1.18 18.97
CA PRO A 492 -19.94 0.24 19.15
C PRO A 492 -21.30 0.94 19.36
N HIS A 493 -21.30 2.24 19.66
CA HIS A 493 -22.49 3.07 19.82
C HIS A 493 -23.04 3.63 18.49
N LEU A 494 -22.34 3.44 17.37
CA LEU A 494 -22.80 3.81 16.02
C LEU A 494 -23.19 2.57 15.22
N ARG A 495 -24.27 2.69 14.44
CA ARG A 495 -24.73 1.64 13.52
C ARG A 495 -24.17 1.92 12.12
N PHE A 496 -23.51 0.95 11.52
CA PHE A 496 -22.91 1.10 10.20
C PHE A 496 -23.59 0.20 9.16
N LEU A 497 -23.68 0.68 7.91
CA LEU A 497 -23.98 -0.15 6.74
C LEU A 497 -22.68 -0.32 5.94
N TYR A 498 -22.23 -1.56 5.77
CA TYR A 498 -21.12 -1.88 4.86
C TYR A 498 -21.68 -2.32 3.50
N VAL A 499 -21.38 -1.55 2.46
CA VAL A 499 -21.79 -1.83 1.07
C VAL A 499 -20.59 -2.29 0.27
N ALA A 500 -20.60 -3.56 -0.14
CA ALA A 500 -19.62 -4.12 -1.07
C ALA A 500 -20.22 -4.31 -2.48
N PHE A 501 -19.35 -4.26 -3.48
CA PHE A 501 -19.70 -4.55 -4.87
C PHE A 501 -20.10 -6.03 -5.08
N ASN A 502 -19.34 -6.97 -4.50
CA ASN A 502 -19.53 -8.42 -4.69
C ASN A 502 -20.17 -9.10 -3.47
N LYS A 503 -21.05 -10.09 -3.70
CA LYS A 503 -21.73 -10.82 -2.60
C LYS A 503 -20.79 -11.69 -1.77
N SER A 504 -19.72 -12.24 -2.36
CA SER A 504 -18.67 -12.95 -1.61
C SER A 504 -17.99 -12.04 -0.59
N VAL A 505 -17.55 -10.85 -1.02
CA VAL A 505 -16.96 -9.82 -0.15
C VAL A 505 -17.93 -9.40 0.96
N ALA A 506 -19.21 -9.19 0.65
CA ALA A 506 -20.22 -8.91 1.67
C ALA A 506 -20.40 -10.06 2.69
N CYS A 507 -20.29 -11.33 2.27
CA CYS A 507 -20.35 -12.49 3.16
C CYS A 507 -19.09 -12.69 4.01
N GLU A 508 -17.90 -12.37 3.48
CA GLU A 508 -16.66 -12.37 4.27
C GLU A 508 -16.68 -11.25 5.30
N ALA A 509 -17.06 -10.03 4.89
CA ALA A 509 -17.25 -8.90 5.76
C ALA A 509 -18.23 -9.23 6.91
N GLN A 510 -19.34 -9.89 6.63
CA GLN A 510 -20.32 -10.31 7.65
C GLN A 510 -19.76 -11.27 8.72
N ARG A 511 -18.60 -11.92 8.46
CA ARG A 511 -17.87 -12.74 9.45
C ARG A 511 -16.77 -11.99 10.19
N ARG A 512 -16.34 -10.84 9.68
CA ARG A 512 -15.16 -10.08 10.16
C ARG A 512 -15.50 -8.77 10.86
N PHE A 513 -16.63 -8.14 10.52
CA PHE A 513 -17.08 -6.90 11.15
C PHE A 513 -17.80 -7.16 12.49
N PRO A 514 -17.73 -6.22 13.44
CA PRO A 514 -18.47 -6.30 14.70
C PRO A 514 -19.99 -6.17 14.49
N PRO A 515 -20.82 -6.62 15.46
CA PRO A 515 -22.28 -6.75 15.30
C PRO A 515 -23.05 -5.43 15.10
N ASN A 516 -22.41 -4.27 15.29
CA ASN A 516 -22.98 -2.96 14.95
C ASN A 516 -22.86 -2.59 13.45
N VAL A 517 -22.43 -3.53 12.59
CA VAL A 517 -22.30 -3.34 11.14
C VAL A 517 -23.16 -4.33 10.36
N GLU A 518 -24.04 -3.82 9.48
CA GLU A 518 -24.81 -4.67 8.56
C GLU A 518 -24.12 -4.73 7.19
N CYS A 519 -23.65 -5.92 6.78
CA CYS A 519 -22.90 -6.13 5.53
C CYS A 519 -23.81 -6.57 4.37
N LYS A 520 -23.90 -5.77 3.31
CA LYS A 520 -24.78 -6.00 2.14
C LYS A 520 -24.10 -5.60 0.82
N THR A 521 -24.76 -5.92 -0.30
CA THR A 521 -24.45 -5.32 -1.61
C THR A 521 -25.56 -4.34 -2.02
N ALA A 522 -25.23 -3.39 -2.91
CA ALA A 522 -26.23 -2.45 -3.44
C ALA A 522 -27.41 -3.19 -4.09
N HIS A 523 -27.13 -4.21 -4.92
CA HIS A 523 -28.14 -5.07 -5.51
C HIS A 523 -28.96 -5.86 -4.49
N SER A 524 -28.45 -6.19 -3.29
CA SER A 524 -29.24 -6.88 -2.26
C SER A 524 -30.21 -5.93 -1.53
N LEU A 525 -29.82 -4.66 -1.34
CA LEU A 525 -30.71 -3.62 -0.82
C LEU A 525 -31.86 -3.36 -1.81
N ALA A 526 -31.53 -3.12 -3.09
CA ALA A 526 -32.53 -2.94 -4.14
C ALA A 526 -33.37 -4.20 -4.42
N TYR A 527 -32.82 -5.39 -4.21
CA TYR A 527 -33.57 -6.64 -4.36
C TYR A 527 -34.67 -6.76 -3.30
N HIS A 528 -34.36 -6.45 -2.04
CA HIS A 528 -35.36 -6.44 -0.96
C HIS A 528 -36.52 -5.48 -1.28
N ASP A 529 -36.21 -4.24 -1.67
CA ASP A 529 -37.20 -3.19 -1.86
C ASP A 529 -37.99 -3.27 -3.18
N VAL A 530 -37.40 -3.85 -4.24
CA VAL A 530 -37.98 -3.86 -5.59
C VAL A 530 -37.86 -5.24 -6.26
N GLY A 531 -36.68 -5.86 -6.22
CA GLY A 531 -36.40 -7.11 -6.94
C GLY A 531 -37.29 -8.30 -6.54
N MET A 532 -37.69 -8.41 -5.26
CA MET A 532 -38.58 -9.47 -4.77
C MET A 532 -39.90 -9.55 -5.55
N ARG A 533 -40.48 -8.41 -5.93
CA ARG A 533 -41.72 -8.34 -6.72
C ARG A 533 -41.58 -8.97 -8.11
N TYR A 534 -40.42 -8.81 -8.74
CA TYR A 534 -40.09 -9.41 -10.04
C TYR A 534 -39.72 -10.88 -9.91
N ASN A 535 -39.03 -11.28 -8.83
CA ASN A 535 -38.69 -12.68 -8.58
C ASN A 535 -39.92 -13.55 -8.30
N ALA A 536 -40.83 -13.09 -7.42
CA ALA A 536 -42.10 -13.75 -7.15
C ALA A 536 -42.95 -13.92 -8.43
N ASN A 537 -42.76 -13.04 -9.42
CA ASN A 537 -43.41 -13.10 -10.73
C ASN A 537 -42.66 -13.92 -11.79
N LYS A 538 -41.51 -14.51 -11.47
CA LYS A 538 -40.60 -15.21 -12.39
C LYS A 538 -40.18 -14.35 -13.60
N LYS A 539 -40.03 -13.03 -13.40
CA LYS A 539 -39.72 -12.03 -14.45
C LYS A 539 -38.26 -11.54 -14.42
N LEU A 540 -37.39 -12.09 -13.56
CA LEU A 540 -35.96 -11.74 -13.57
C LEU A 540 -35.19 -12.41 -14.72
N THR A 541 -34.18 -11.71 -15.25
CA THR A 541 -33.14 -12.26 -16.14
C THR A 541 -31.76 -11.88 -15.64
N MET A 542 -30.73 -12.65 -15.98
CA MET A 542 -29.34 -12.32 -15.65
C MET A 542 -28.81 -11.12 -16.45
N ASN A 543 -29.19 -11.02 -17.73
CA ASN A 543 -28.84 -9.91 -18.62
C ASN A 543 -29.80 -9.87 -19.82
N VAL A 544 -29.85 -8.75 -20.55
CA VAL A 544 -30.68 -8.53 -21.74
C VAL A 544 -29.78 -8.64 -22.97
N LYS A 545 -29.88 -9.75 -23.71
CA LYS A 545 -29.02 -9.99 -24.88
C LYS A 545 -29.52 -9.21 -26.12
N PRO A 546 -28.61 -8.69 -26.98
CA PRO A 546 -28.98 -8.11 -28.28
C PRO A 546 -29.83 -9.07 -29.13
N PHE A 547 -29.50 -10.37 -29.12
CA PHE A 547 -30.32 -11.40 -29.78
C PHE A 547 -31.78 -11.41 -29.30
N SER A 548 -32.02 -11.31 -27.99
CA SER A 548 -33.37 -11.28 -27.41
C SER A 548 -34.13 -10.02 -27.79
N ILE A 549 -33.45 -8.85 -27.82
CA ILE A 549 -34.03 -7.57 -28.28
C ILE A 549 -34.41 -7.65 -29.76
N ASN A 550 -33.54 -8.22 -30.61
CA ASN A 550 -33.77 -8.30 -32.05
C ASN A 550 -35.06 -9.07 -32.43
N LEU A 551 -35.50 -10.02 -31.60
CA LEU A 551 -36.76 -10.76 -31.75
C LEU A 551 -38.04 -9.96 -31.38
N VAL A 552 -37.87 -8.69 -31.01
CA VAL A 552 -38.93 -7.79 -30.51
C VAL A 552 -38.95 -6.45 -31.24
N LEU A 553 -37.87 -6.08 -31.95
CA LEU A 553 -37.85 -4.90 -32.82
C LEU A 553 -38.82 -5.07 -34.03
N PRO A 554 -39.40 -3.99 -34.58
CA PRO A 554 -40.39 -4.10 -35.65
C PRO A 554 -39.85 -4.78 -36.92
N THR A 555 -40.71 -5.57 -37.58
CA THR A 555 -40.39 -6.21 -38.87
C THR A 555 -40.13 -5.16 -39.96
N GLY A 556 -39.00 -5.29 -40.66
CA GLY A 556 -38.46 -4.25 -41.55
C GLY A 556 -37.44 -3.31 -40.87
N SER A 557 -37.37 -3.33 -39.53
CA SER A 557 -36.45 -2.52 -38.72
C SER A 557 -35.42 -3.34 -37.92
N ALA A 558 -35.65 -4.66 -37.75
CA ALA A 558 -34.77 -5.55 -36.99
C ALA A 558 -33.37 -5.75 -37.62
N GLY A 559 -32.34 -5.75 -36.78
CA GLY A 559 -30.95 -6.05 -37.11
C GLY A 559 -30.08 -6.08 -35.84
N TYR A 560 -29.09 -6.97 -35.77
CA TYR A 560 -28.32 -7.21 -34.53
C TYR A 560 -27.52 -5.98 -34.08
N ALA A 561 -26.99 -5.21 -35.03
CA ALA A 561 -26.32 -3.93 -34.79
C ALA A 561 -27.19 -2.94 -33.99
N ARG A 562 -28.43 -2.71 -34.45
CA ARG A 562 -29.41 -1.86 -33.77
C ARG A 562 -29.83 -2.44 -32.42
N ALA A 563 -30.02 -3.76 -32.34
CA ALA A 563 -30.33 -4.43 -31.09
C ALA A 563 -29.18 -4.33 -30.06
N LYS A 564 -27.92 -4.23 -30.50
CA LYS A 564 -26.75 -3.90 -29.68
C LYS A 564 -26.79 -2.44 -29.24
N VAL A 565 -27.06 -1.46 -30.12
CA VAL A 565 -27.23 -0.05 -29.74
C VAL A 565 -28.31 0.12 -28.66
N VAL A 566 -29.48 -0.49 -28.84
CA VAL A 566 -30.58 -0.44 -27.86
C VAL A 566 -30.21 -1.14 -26.55
N ALA A 567 -29.43 -2.24 -26.57
CA ALA A 567 -28.87 -2.84 -25.37
C ALA A 567 -27.88 -1.91 -24.64
N THR A 568 -27.00 -1.22 -25.39
CA THR A 568 -26.05 -0.25 -24.85
C THR A 568 -26.79 0.91 -24.17
N ILE A 569 -27.81 1.49 -24.82
CA ILE A 569 -28.63 2.58 -24.25
C ILE A 569 -29.30 2.15 -22.94
N LEU A 570 -29.90 0.96 -22.91
CA LEU A 570 -30.53 0.41 -21.70
C LEU A 570 -29.51 0.20 -20.57
N ASN A 571 -28.35 -0.38 -20.87
CA ASN A 571 -27.31 -0.63 -19.88
C ASN A 571 -26.69 0.67 -19.35
N ALA A 572 -26.41 1.65 -20.22
CA ALA A 572 -25.93 2.97 -19.85
C ALA A 572 -26.93 3.67 -18.92
N PHE A 573 -28.23 3.64 -19.25
CA PHE A 573 -29.28 4.23 -18.41
C PHE A 573 -29.46 3.51 -17.07
N MET A 574 -29.33 2.17 -17.02
CA MET A 574 -29.37 1.43 -15.76
C MET A 574 -28.15 1.71 -14.87
N ALA A 575 -27.01 2.08 -15.45
CA ALA A 575 -25.80 2.47 -14.72
C ALA A 575 -25.76 3.97 -14.34
N SER A 576 -26.44 4.87 -15.08
CA SER A 576 -26.41 6.32 -14.86
C SER A 576 -27.27 6.77 -13.67
N ALA A 577 -27.11 8.03 -13.24
CA ALA A 577 -27.96 8.64 -12.22
C ALA A 577 -29.30 9.20 -12.78
N ASP A 578 -29.48 9.19 -14.10
CA ASP A 578 -30.46 10.05 -14.78
C ASP A 578 -31.92 9.60 -14.59
N PRO A 579 -32.91 10.52 -14.57
CA PRO A 579 -34.32 10.17 -14.38
C PRO A 579 -34.92 9.41 -15.57
N THR A 580 -34.42 9.65 -16.78
CA THR A 580 -34.98 9.15 -18.04
C THR A 580 -33.89 8.81 -19.07
N ILE A 581 -34.20 7.87 -19.97
CA ILE A 581 -33.37 7.59 -21.14
C ILE A 581 -33.34 8.84 -22.04
N ASP A 582 -32.15 9.24 -22.47
CA ASP A 582 -31.89 10.47 -23.23
C ASP A 582 -30.61 10.35 -24.08
N THR A 583 -30.32 11.33 -24.94
CA THR A 583 -29.24 11.33 -25.95
C THR A 583 -27.86 10.94 -25.39
N GLN A 584 -27.50 11.39 -24.18
CA GLN A 584 -26.24 11.05 -23.52
C GLN A 584 -26.03 9.55 -23.22
N HIS A 585 -27.05 8.72 -23.38
CA HIS A 585 -26.98 7.26 -23.25
C HIS A 585 -26.75 6.55 -24.59
N VAL A 586 -26.84 7.26 -25.71
CA VAL A 586 -26.64 6.72 -27.06
C VAL A 586 -25.13 6.71 -27.36
N PRO A 587 -24.55 5.59 -27.85
CA PRO A 587 -23.16 5.60 -28.28
C PRO A 587 -22.94 6.56 -29.46
N PHE A 588 -21.72 7.09 -29.60
CA PHE A 588 -21.38 8.01 -30.68
C PHE A 588 -21.49 7.37 -32.07
N ASP A 589 -21.04 6.11 -32.18
CA ASP A 589 -21.07 5.30 -33.39
C ASP A 589 -21.53 3.87 -33.10
N TYR A 590 -21.78 3.11 -34.17
CA TYR A 590 -22.09 1.68 -34.10
C TYR A 590 -21.66 0.93 -35.37
N VAL A 591 -21.46 -0.38 -35.24
CA VAL A 591 -21.02 -1.24 -36.34
C VAL A 591 -22.20 -1.60 -37.27
N VAL A 592 -22.06 -1.25 -38.54
CA VAL A 592 -22.97 -1.57 -39.64
C VAL A 592 -22.44 -2.79 -40.42
N LYS A 593 -23.20 -3.29 -41.40
CA LYS A 593 -22.83 -4.43 -42.25
C LYS A 593 -21.39 -4.34 -42.76
N LYS A 594 -20.68 -5.49 -42.75
CA LYS A 594 -19.24 -5.63 -43.06
C LYS A 594 -18.25 -4.96 -42.08
N GLY A 595 -18.68 -4.48 -40.91
CA GLY A 595 -17.75 -3.98 -39.88
C GLY A 595 -17.44 -2.48 -39.94
N PHE A 596 -17.99 -1.76 -40.93
CA PHE A 596 -17.88 -0.30 -40.98
C PHE A 596 -18.65 0.35 -39.82
N ARG A 597 -18.04 1.33 -39.15
CA ARG A 597 -18.73 2.14 -38.12
C ARG A 597 -19.44 3.33 -38.75
N LYS A 598 -20.69 3.58 -38.35
CA LYS A 598 -21.46 4.78 -38.70
C LYS A 598 -21.68 5.61 -37.43
N ILE A 599 -21.42 6.91 -37.51
CA ILE A 599 -21.81 7.89 -36.49
C ILE A 599 -23.33 7.98 -36.44
N ILE A 600 -23.92 8.01 -35.25
CA ILE A 600 -25.37 8.06 -35.08
C ILE A 600 -25.85 9.51 -35.16
N ASP A 601 -26.59 9.84 -36.23
CA ASP A 601 -27.21 11.14 -36.43
C ASP A 601 -28.38 11.40 -35.46
N SER A 602 -28.82 12.67 -35.35
CA SER A 602 -29.83 13.07 -34.37
C SER A 602 -31.21 12.43 -34.59
N GLU A 603 -31.55 12.01 -35.81
CA GLU A 603 -32.81 11.32 -36.10
C GLU A 603 -32.74 9.86 -35.63
N GLU A 604 -31.63 9.16 -35.94
CA GLU A 604 -31.36 7.82 -35.42
C GLU A 604 -31.23 7.78 -33.88
N GLN A 605 -30.61 8.79 -33.27
CA GLN A 605 -30.54 8.91 -31.80
C GLN A 605 -31.95 8.90 -31.20
N MET A 606 -32.85 9.77 -31.67
CA MET A 606 -34.23 9.86 -31.20
C MET A 606 -35.02 8.55 -31.45
N PHE A 607 -34.77 7.90 -32.58
CA PHE A 607 -35.36 6.61 -32.93
C PHE A 607 -34.92 5.49 -31.96
N PHE A 608 -33.62 5.30 -31.71
CA PHE A 608 -33.13 4.29 -30.78
C PHE A 608 -33.55 4.57 -29.32
N ILE A 609 -33.60 5.85 -28.93
CA ILE A 609 -34.17 6.27 -27.63
C ILE A 609 -35.64 5.86 -27.51
N SER A 610 -36.44 5.97 -28.58
CA SER A 610 -37.86 5.57 -28.56
C SER A 610 -38.02 4.05 -28.33
N GLU A 611 -37.18 3.22 -28.94
CA GLU A 611 -37.20 1.76 -28.75
C GLU A 611 -36.72 1.35 -27.35
N ALA A 612 -35.65 1.98 -26.86
CA ALA A 612 -35.18 1.77 -25.50
C ALA A 612 -36.25 2.16 -24.46
N LYS A 613 -36.97 3.28 -24.68
CA LYS A 613 -38.13 3.69 -23.85
C LYS A 613 -39.28 2.68 -23.93
N MET A 614 -39.61 2.16 -25.12
CA MET A 614 -40.62 1.10 -25.29
C MET A 614 -40.28 -0.16 -24.50
N ILE A 615 -39.05 -0.68 -24.67
CA ILE A 615 -38.57 -1.89 -24.00
C ILE A 615 -38.51 -1.68 -22.48
N TRP A 616 -38.01 -0.53 -22.01
CA TRP A 616 -37.98 -0.18 -20.58
C TRP A 616 -39.38 -0.10 -19.95
N ASN A 617 -40.37 0.45 -20.68
CA ASN A 617 -41.76 0.46 -20.23
C ASN A 617 -42.32 -0.97 -20.12
N LYS A 618 -41.99 -1.86 -21.06
CA LYS A 618 -42.36 -3.28 -21.02
C LYS A 618 -41.59 -4.09 -19.96
N MET A 619 -40.38 -3.68 -19.59
CA MET A 619 -39.65 -4.23 -18.43
C MET A 619 -40.35 -3.88 -17.10
N LYS A 620 -40.78 -2.62 -16.93
CA LYS A 620 -41.46 -2.14 -15.71
C LYS A 620 -42.81 -2.80 -15.45
N ASP A 621 -43.59 -3.15 -16.47
CA ASP A 621 -44.86 -3.85 -16.26
C ASP A 621 -44.62 -5.29 -15.81
N VAL A 622 -44.88 -5.57 -14.53
CA VAL A 622 -44.71 -6.90 -13.93
C VAL A 622 -45.58 -7.99 -14.58
N LYS A 623 -46.69 -7.62 -15.25
CA LYS A 623 -47.60 -8.57 -15.93
C LYS A 623 -47.06 -9.02 -17.29
N GLU A 624 -46.38 -8.16 -18.02
CA GLU A 624 -45.82 -8.45 -19.36
C GLU A 624 -44.71 -9.52 -19.29
N LYS A 625 -44.97 -10.70 -19.86
CA LYS A 625 -44.05 -11.85 -19.86
C LYS A 625 -43.92 -12.53 -21.23
N SER A 626 -44.45 -11.91 -22.30
CA SER A 626 -44.56 -12.52 -23.63
C SER A 626 -43.23 -12.75 -24.38
N LYS A 627 -42.17 -12.03 -24.01
CA LYS A 627 -40.84 -12.08 -24.65
C LYS A 627 -39.72 -11.94 -23.60
N GLN A 628 -38.61 -12.66 -23.77
CA GLN A 628 -37.46 -12.55 -22.86
C GLN A 628 -36.85 -11.14 -22.79
N ALA A 629 -36.92 -10.34 -23.86
CA ALA A 629 -36.41 -8.96 -23.84
C ALA A 629 -37.15 -8.04 -22.85
N TYR A 630 -38.36 -8.42 -22.41
CA TYR A 630 -39.12 -7.68 -21.41
C TYR A 630 -38.84 -8.12 -19.97
N PHE A 631 -37.92 -9.06 -19.74
CA PHE A 631 -37.58 -9.51 -18.39
C PHE A 631 -36.64 -8.50 -17.71
N MET A 632 -36.77 -8.37 -16.39
CA MET A 632 -36.07 -7.36 -15.61
C MET A 632 -34.65 -7.83 -15.25
N PRO A 633 -33.58 -7.17 -15.71
CA PRO A 633 -32.21 -7.47 -15.27
C PRO A 633 -31.96 -6.99 -13.84
N HIS A 634 -30.87 -7.45 -13.23
CA HIS A 634 -30.49 -7.05 -11.86
C HIS A 634 -30.24 -5.53 -11.73
N ASP A 635 -29.57 -4.93 -12.70
CA ASP A 635 -29.33 -3.48 -12.74
C ASP A 635 -30.62 -2.69 -13.05
N GLY A 636 -31.63 -3.33 -13.63
CA GLY A 636 -32.93 -2.72 -13.91
C GLY A 636 -33.77 -2.49 -12.65
N TYR A 637 -33.86 -3.48 -11.75
CA TYR A 637 -34.54 -3.25 -10.46
C TYR A 637 -33.71 -2.33 -9.54
N LEU A 638 -32.38 -2.32 -9.67
CA LEU A 638 -31.50 -1.35 -9.02
C LEU A 638 -31.78 0.07 -9.50
N LYS A 639 -31.93 0.28 -10.81
CA LYS A 639 -32.33 1.56 -11.39
C LYS A 639 -33.72 2.00 -10.90
N LEU A 640 -34.69 1.09 -10.81
CA LEU A 640 -36.02 1.40 -10.23
C LEU A 640 -35.97 1.71 -8.73
N TRP A 641 -34.99 1.21 -7.99
CA TRP A 641 -34.76 1.57 -6.58
C TRP A 641 -34.12 2.95 -6.45
N GLN A 642 -33.20 3.32 -7.36
CA GLN A 642 -32.61 4.66 -7.45
C GLN A 642 -33.64 5.74 -7.83
N LEU A 643 -34.52 5.43 -8.81
CA LEU A 643 -35.60 6.32 -9.27
C LEU A 643 -36.81 6.41 -8.32
N ARG A 644 -36.76 5.75 -7.16
CA ARG A 644 -37.89 5.71 -6.21
C ARG A 644 -38.10 7.09 -5.56
N ASN A 645 -39.35 7.55 -5.52
CA ASN A 645 -39.76 8.76 -4.79
C ASN A 645 -40.79 8.38 -3.70
N PRO A 646 -40.56 8.70 -2.41
CA PRO A 646 -39.32 9.23 -1.84
C PRO A 646 -38.15 8.25 -2.01
N ARG A 647 -36.93 8.79 -2.08
CA ARG A 647 -35.68 8.01 -2.16
C ARG A 647 -35.53 7.05 -0.97
N PRO A 648 -34.83 5.91 -1.12
CA PRO A 648 -34.53 5.02 -0.01
C PRO A 648 -33.86 5.77 1.16
N ARG A 649 -34.39 5.62 2.38
CA ARG A 649 -33.86 6.26 3.59
C ARG A 649 -33.03 5.28 4.41
N LEU A 650 -31.77 5.13 4.04
CA LEU A 650 -30.80 4.32 4.79
C LEU A 650 -30.35 5.07 6.05
N SER A 651 -30.28 6.40 6.03
CA SER A 651 -29.93 7.25 7.19
C SER A 651 -30.83 7.11 8.41
N ASP A 652 -32.04 6.56 8.25
CA ASP A 652 -32.98 6.33 9.34
C ASP A 652 -32.57 5.07 10.16
N ARG A 653 -31.74 4.20 9.57
CA ARG A 653 -31.25 2.93 10.15
C ARG A 653 -29.75 2.93 10.51
N TYR A 654 -28.92 3.70 9.81
CA TYR A 654 -27.47 3.70 9.99
C TYR A 654 -26.94 5.12 10.14
N ASP A 655 -25.99 5.29 11.05
CA ASP A 655 -25.40 6.57 11.42
C ASP A 655 -24.22 6.94 10.49
N ALA A 656 -23.58 5.92 9.89
CA ALA A 656 -22.66 6.06 8.76
C ALA A 656 -22.70 4.86 7.79
N ILE A 657 -22.20 5.06 6.57
CA ILE A 657 -22.12 4.05 5.51
C ILE A 657 -20.66 3.88 5.06
N PHE A 658 -20.17 2.64 5.01
CA PHE A 658 -18.93 2.27 4.34
C PHE A 658 -19.22 1.82 2.92
N ILE A 659 -18.47 2.33 1.96
CA ILE A 659 -18.58 1.99 0.53
C ILE A 659 -17.23 1.44 0.09
N ASP A 660 -17.12 0.12 -0.04
CA ASP A 660 -15.85 -0.58 -0.32
C ASP A 660 -15.73 -0.96 -1.81
N GLU A 661 -14.49 -0.97 -2.31
CA GLU A 661 -14.16 -0.96 -3.76
C GLU A 661 -14.94 0.14 -4.53
N ALA A 662 -15.02 1.34 -3.95
CA ALA A 662 -15.84 2.45 -4.44
C ALA A 662 -15.52 2.89 -5.88
N GLN A 663 -14.32 2.60 -6.41
CA GLN A 663 -13.98 2.88 -7.81
C GLN A 663 -14.74 2.03 -8.83
N ASP A 664 -15.26 0.86 -8.43
CA ASP A 664 -16.03 -0.06 -9.29
C ASP A 664 -17.55 0.20 -9.22
N CYS A 665 -18.01 1.18 -8.43
CA CYS A 665 -19.42 1.52 -8.33
C CYS A 665 -19.95 2.26 -9.57
N THR A 666 -21.20 2.01 -9.94
CA THR A 666 -21.89 2.77 -11.00
C THR A 666 -22.48 4.08 -10.45
N PRO A 667 -22.66 5.12 -11.27
CA PRO A 667 -23.33 6.35 -10.86
C PRO A 667 -24.71 6.14 -10.21
N ALA A 668 -25.49 5.17 -10.67
CA ALA A 668 -26.78 4.77 -10.08
C ALA A 668 -26.65 4.33 -8.61
N ILE A 669 -25.60 3.59 -8.26
CA ILE A 669 -25.31 3.19 -6.88
C ILE A 669 -24.89 4.41 -6.05
N MET A 670 -23.96 5.21 -6.59
CA MET A 670 -23.41 6.35 -5.88
C MET A 670 -24.45 7.44 -5.58
N ASP A 671 -25.39 7.72 -6.49
CA ASP A 671 -26.48 8.67 -6.26
C ASP A 671 -27.35 8.29 -5.05
N VAL A 672 -27.68 7.00 -4.89
CA VAL A 672 -28.47 6.55 -3.72
C VAL A 672 -27.65 6.60 -2.43
N LEU A 673 -26.37 6.21 -2.46
CA LEU A 673 -25.54 6.17 -1.24
C LEU A 673 -25.10 7.57 -0.77
N LEU A 674 -24.81 8.50 -1.69
CA LEU A 674 -24.37 9.85 -1.34
C LEU A 674 -25.53 10.75 -0.88
N SER A 675 -26.75 10.53 -1.38
CA SER A 675 -27.94 11.32 -0.98
C SER A 675 -28.50 11.00 0.41
N GLN A 676 -27.89 10.06 1.15
CA GLN A 676 -28.25 9.74 2.53
C GLN A 676 -27.80 10.84 3.51
N ARG A 677 -28.55 11.07 4.59
CA ARG A 677 -28.26 12.11 5.61
C ARG A 677 -27.44 11.58 6.80
N CYS A 678 -26.45 10.76 6.49
CA CYS A 678 -25.53 10.10 7.43
C CYS A 678 -24.08 10.22 6.92
N GLY A 679 -23.08 9.92 7.75
CA GLY A 679 -21.67 9.96 7.32
C GLY A 679 -21.38 8.93 6.22
N LYS A 680 -20.43 9.21 5.32
CA LYS A 680 -19.98 8.24 4.30
C LYS A 680 -18.47 8.10 4.31
N ILE A 681 -17.98 6.86 4.27
CA ILE A 681 -16.56 6.53 4.11
C ILE A 681 -16.41 5.71 2.82
N LEU A 682 -15.82 6.30 1.80
CA LEU A 682 -15.54 5.68 0.50
C LEU A 682 -14.12 5.11 0.55
N VAL A 683 -13.98 3.81 0.30
CA VAL A 683 -12.70 3.08 0.38
C VAL A 683 -12.49 2.32 -0.92
N GLY A 684 -11.24 2.26 -1.39
CA GLY A 684 -10.89 1.48 -2.57
C GLY A 684 -9.54 1.88 -3.16
N ASP A 685 -9.23 1.32 -4.31
CA ASP A 685 -8.00 1.59 -5.04
C ASP A 685 -8.35 2.15 -6.44
N PRO A 686 -8.12 3.44 -6.73
CA PRO A 686 -8.48 4.03 -8.02
C PRO A 686 -7.70 3.41 -9.19
N HIS A 687 -6.63 2.63 -8.93
CA HIS A 687 -5.82 1.94 -9.92
C HIS A 687 -6.17 0.44 -10.05
N GLN A 688 -7.14 -0.06 -9.28
CA GLN A 688 -7.75 -1.38 -9.48
C GLN A 688 -9.20 -1.28 -10.02
N GLN A 689 -9.55 -0.17 -10.67
CA GLN A 689 -10.81 -0.06 -11.42
C GLN A 689 -10.69 -0.89 -12.70
N ILE A 690 -11.48 -1.96 -12.81
CA ILE A 690 -11.46 -2.88 -13.98
C ILE A 690 -12.86 -3.31 -14.44
N TYR A 691 -13.92 -2.63 -13.98
CA TYR A 691 -15.30 -2.90 -14.37
C TYR A 691 -15.97 -1.75 -15.14
N THR A 692 -15.19 -0.86 -15.76
CA THR A 692 -15.66 0.27 -16.59
C THR A 692 -16.63 -0.17 -17.68
N PHE A 693 -16.46 -1.38 -18.25
CA PHE A 693 -17.37 -1.98 -19.22
C PHE A 693 -18.81 -2.24 -18.70
N LYS A 694 -19.04 -2.10 -17.38
CA LYS A 694 -20.38 -2.14 -16.75
C LYS A 694 -20.95 -0.74 -16.47
N GLY A 695 -20.31 0.34 -16.95
CA GLY A 695 -20.65 1.71 -16.58
C GLY A 695 -20.18 2.10 -15.17
N ALA A 696 -19.17 1.42 -14.63
CA ALA A 696 -18.50 1.84 -13.39
C ALA A 696 -17.70 3.13 -13.62
N VAL A 697 -17.83 4.10 -12.73
CA VAL A 697 -17.14 5.40 -12.80
C VAL A 697 -16.34 5.58 -11.52
N ASN A 698 -15.11 6.11 -11.63
CA ASN A 698 -14.16 6.17 -10.52
C ASN A 698 -14.59 7.18 -9.44
N ALA A 699 -15.47 6.76 -8.53
CA ALA A 699 -16.05 7.62 -7.50
C ALA A 699 -14.99 8.21 -6.55
N LEU A 700 -13.86 7.50 -6.37
CA LEU A 700 -12.72 7.98 -5.60
C LEU A 700 -12.06 9.22 -6.23
N HIS A 701 -12.18 9.43 -7.55
CA HIS A 701 -11.85 10.70 -8.19
C HIS A 701 -13.05 11.66 -8.20
N SER A 702 -14.20 11.28 -8.77
CA SER A 702 -15.26 12.23 -9.13
C SER A 702 -16.08 12.81 -7.97
N VAL A 703 -16.16 12.13 -6.82
CA VAL A 703 -17.04 12.56 -5.71
C VAL A 703 -16.40 13.68 -4.89
N GLY A 704 -17.16 14.73 -4.54
CA GLY A 704 -16.74 15.76 -3.58
C GLY A 704 -16.48 15.16 -2.19
N HIS A 705 -15.49 15.66 -1.46
CA HIS A 705 -15.08 15.07 -0.18
C HIS A 705 -14.72 16.15 0.85
N THR A 706 -14.95 15.83 2.12
CA THR A 706 -14.59 16.65 3.29
C THR A 706 -13.19 16.31 3.81
N HIS A 707 -12.80 15.03 3.73
CA HIS A 707 -11.55 14.50 4.26
C HIS A 707 -10.99 13.45 3.29
N ILE A 708 -9.67 13.39 3.14
CA ILE A 708 -8.98 12.38 2.33
C ILE A 708 -7.79 11.81 3.09
N PHE A 709 -7.79 10.48 3.22
CA PHE A 709 -6.71 9.68 3.78
C PHE A 709 -6.12 8.79 2.68
N TYR A 710 -4.87 8.38 2.88
CA TYR A 710 -4.18 7.44 2.02
C TYR A 710 -3.79 6.21 2.84
N LEU A 711 -3.78 5.03 2.23
CA LEU A 711 -3.08 3.86 2.74
C LEU A 711 -2.08 3.43 1.65
N THR A 712 -0.78 3.49 1.95
CA THR A 712 0.30 3.29 0.98
C THR A 712 1.10 2.00 1.19
N GLN A 713 1.12 1.46 2.41
CA GLN A 713 1.87 0.25 2.76
C GLN A 713 1.08 -1.05 2.56
N SER A 714 1.60 -1.97 1.76
CA SER A 714 1.02 -3.29 1.46
C SER A 714 1.45 -4.35 2.48
N PHE A 715 0.48 -5.06 3.06
CA PHE A 715 0.71 -6.25 3.90
C PHE A 715 0.79 -7.56 3.08
N ARG A 716 0.68 -7.50 1.74
CA ARG A 716 0.68 -8.69 0.87
C ARG A 716 2.06 -9.08 0.38
N PHE A 717 2.86 -8.10 -0.04
CA PHE A 717 4.11 -8.34 -0.79
C PHE A 717 5.25 -7.41 -0.35
N GLY A 718 6.49 -7.87 -0.56
CA GLY A 718 7.71 -7.16 -0.18
C GLY A 718 8.13 -6.04 -1.13
N ALA A 719 9.29 -5.45 -0.82
CA ALA A 719 9.83 -4.24 -1.45
C ALA A 719 9.92 -4.31 -2.99
N GLU A 720 10.32 -5.45 -3.55
CA GLU A 720 10.58 -5.60 -4.99
C GLU A 720 9.30 -5.67 -5.82
N ILE A 721 8.30 -6.40 -5.34
CA ILE A 721 6.97 -6.47 -5.97
C ILE A 721 6.25 -5.12 -5.81
N ALA A 722 6.42 -4.45 -4.66
CA ALA A 722 5.95 -3.09 -4.46
C ALA A 722 6.62 -2.09 -5.44
N PHE A 723 7.92 -2.24 -5.73
CA PHE A 723 8.62 -1.41 -6.71
C PHE A 723 8.06 -1.60 -8.12
N VAL A 724 7.82 -2.83 -8.57
CA VAL A 724 7.21 -3.08 -9.90
C VAL A 724 5.83 -2.44 -9.99
N GLY A 725 5.00 -2.55 -8.94
CA GLY A 725 3.72 -1.85 -8.85
C GLY A 725 3.87 -0.33 -8.90
N ALA A 726 4.79 0.24 -8.11
CA ALA A 726 5.05 1.67 -8.05
C ALA A 726 5.59 2.23 -9.38
N ALA A 727 6.44 1.47 -10.08
CA ALA A 727 6.97 1.84 -11.39
C ALA A 727 5.88 1.90 -12.46
N ILE A 728 4.95 0.93 -12.49
CA ILE A 728 3.77 0.96 -13.39
C ILE A 728 2.88 2.15 -13.07
N LEU A 729 2.60 2.43 -11.79
CA LEU A 729 1.81 3.59 -11.38
C LEU A 729 2.48 4.93 -11.76
N LYS A 730 3.81 5.03 -11.63
CA LYS A 730 4.56 6.24 -11.98
C LYS A 730 4.67 6.44 -13.50
N VAL A 731 5.25 5.47 -14.22
CA VAL A 731 5.54 5.56 -15.66
C VAL A 731 4.25 5.60 -16.48
N CYS A 732 3.34 4.64 -16.26
CA CYS A 732 2.18 4.48 -17.13
C CYS A 732 0.99 5.36 -16.74
N LYS A 733 0.94 5.85 -15.49
CA LYS A 733 -0.22 6.59 -14.94
C LYS A 733 0.11 7.93 -14.26
N GLY A 734 1.39 8.31 -14.14
CA GLY A 734 1.82 9.60 -13.57
C GLY A 734 1.62 9.78 -12.06
N VAL A 735 1.36 8.69 -11.33
CA VAL A 735 0.98 8.72 -9.91
C VAL A 735 2.17 9.16 -9.04
N GLN A 736 1.95 10.19 -8.20
CA GLN A 736 2.98 10.78 -7.34
C GLN A 736 3.09 10.11 -5.96
N LYS A 737 2.08 9.33 -5.54
CA LYS A 737 2.12 8.56 -4.29
C LYS A 737 2.75 7.20 -4.53
N ILE A 738 3.73 6.86 -3.70
CA ILE A 738 4.53 5.65 -3.82
C ILE A 738 3.83 4.49 -3.10
N LEU A 739 3.73 3.34 -3.76
CA LEU A 739 3.32 2.07 -3.14
C LEU A 739 4.50 1.51 -2.34
N VAL A 740 4.30 1.27 -1.05
CA VAL A 740 5.30 0.68 -0.16
C VAL A 740 4.92 -0.79 0.10
N GLY A 741 5.91 -1.66 0.26
CA GLY A 741 5.70 -3.05 0.66
C GLY A 741 5.71 -3.21 2.19
N GLY A 742 5.53 -4.44 2.66
CA GLY A 742 5.72 -4.77 4.07
C GLY A 742 7.11 -5.32 4.36
N MET A 743 7.24 -5.97 5.52
CA MET A 743 8.48 -6.66 5.92
C MET A 743 8.61 -8.08 5.33
N GLN A 744 7.52 -8.62 4.77
CA GLN A 744 7.51 -9.91 4.08
C GLN A 744 8.48 -9.93 2.88
N LYS A 745 9.19 -11.06 2.69
CA LYS A 745 10.06 -11.26 1.53
C LYS A 745 9.22 -11.28 0.25
N GLY A 746 9.57 -10.43 -0.71
CA GLY A 746 8.97 -10.39 -2.04
C GLY A 746 10.08 -10.17 -3.08
N ALA A 747 10.10 -10.96 -4.14
CA ALA A 747 11.14 -10.95 -5.16
C ALA A 747 10.57 -11.00 -6.59
N VAL A 748 11.40 -10.66 -7.58
CA VAL A 748 11.03 -10.56 -9.00
C VAL A 748 12.11 -11.26 -9.82
N CYS A 749 11.72 -12.21 -10.69
CA CYS A 749 12.63 -13.03 -11.49
C CYS A 749 13.78 -13.70 -10.69
N ASP A 750 13.48 -14.10 -9.45
CA ASP A 750 14.41 -14.81 -8.56
C ASP A 750 14.54 -16.31 -8.90
N GLU A 751 15.20 -17.08 -8.03
CA GLU A 751 15.23 -18.53 -8.15
C GLU A 751 13.83 -19.16 -8.06
N THR A 752 12.95 -18.65 -7.21
CA THR A 752 11.57 -19.14 -7.08
C THR A 752 10.79 -18.90 -8.37
N ALA A 753 10.89 -17.70 -8.93
CA ALA A 753 10.34 -17.36 -10.24
C ALA A 753 10.89 -18.27 -11.35
N SER A 754 12.20 -18.53 -11.33
CA SER A 754 12.87 -19.42 -12.29
C SER A 754 12.39 -20.87 -12.17
N LYS A 755 12.29 -21.41 -10.95
CA LYS A 755 11.75 -22.74 -10.65
C LYS A 755 10.27 -22.85 -11.05
N ALA A 756 9.47 -21.80 -10.85
CA ALA A 756 8.07 -21.75 -11.29
C ALA A 756 7.91 -21.65 -12.82
N LEU A 757 8.82 -20.96 -13.52
CA LEU A 757 8.84 -20.94 -14.98
C LEU A 757 9.33 -22.27 -15.58
N GLU A 758 10.29 -22.94 -14.94
CA GLU A 758 10.64 -24.32 -15.29
C GLU A 758 9.50 -25.30 -15.06
N ALA A 759 8.78 -25.18 -13.93
CA ALA A 759 7.57 -25.94 -13.65
C ALA A 759 6.53 -25.74 -14.77
N MET A 760 6.27 -24.48 -15.17
CA MET A 760 5.38 -24.16 -16.30
C MET A 760 5.88 -24.74 -17.64
N LYS A 761 7.19 -24.76 -17.89
CA LYS A 761 7.79 -25.35 -19.11
C LYS A 761 7.73 -26.88 -19.12
N LYS A 762 7.77 -27.52 -17.95
CA LYS A 762 7.68 -28.98 -17.75
C LYS A 762 6.23 -29.47 -17.62
N GLY A 763 5.29 -28.58 -17.30
CA GLY A 763 3.89 -28.92 -16.99
C GLY A 763 3.71 -29.65 -15.65
N GLU A 764 4.65 -29.53 -14.72
CA GLU A 764 4.64 -30.19 -13.42
C GLU A 764 5.07 -29.22 -12.33
N SER A 765 4.39 -29.23 -11.17
CA SER A 765 4.66 -28.33 -10.05
C SER A 765 4.89 -29.11 -8.76
N CYS A 766 6.06 -28.90 -8.14
CA CYS A 766 6.33 -29.40 -6.79
C CYS A 766 5.55 -28.64 -5.70
N SER A 767 4.87 -27.55 -6.05
CA SER A 767 4.22 -26.60 -5.14
C SER A 767 2.76 -26.38 -5.53
N ARG A 768 1.92 -27.36 -5.18
CA ARG A 768 0.46 -27.33 -5.42
C ARG A 768 -0.21 -26.12 -4.77
N GLY A 769 -1.21 -25.58 -5.45
CA GLY A 769 -2.03 -24.44 -5.00
C GLY A 769 -1.33 -23.07 -4.93
N LYS A 770 -0.06 -22.96 -5.34
CA LYS A 770 0.79 -21.78 -5.11
C LYS A 770 1.13 -20.94 -6.34
N ILE A 771 1.02 -21.50 -7.55
CA ILE A 771 1.40 -20.81 -8.81
C ILE A 771 0.15 -20.31 -9.54
N GLY A 772 -0.05 -18.99 -9.57
CA GLY A 772 -1.10 -18.31 -10.31
C GLY A 772 -0.61 -17.80 -11.67
N ILE A 773 -1.17 -18.31 -12.77
CA ILE A 773 -0.86 -17.88 -14.14
C ILE A 773 -1.98 -16.95 -14.63
N LEU A 774 -1.63 -15.67 -14.84
CA LEU A 774 -2.60 -14.60 -15.11
C LEU A 774 -2.47 -14.04 -16.53
N ALA A 775 -3.61 -14.00 -17.21
CA ALA A 775 -3.76 -13.42 -18.55
C ALA A 775 -4.72 -12.22 -18.55
N ARG A 776 -4.57 -11.33 -19.52
CA ARG A 776 -5.51 -10.24 -19.80
C ARG A 776 -6.83 -10.77 -20.36
N CYS A 777 -6.80 -11.73 -21.27
CA CYS A 777 -7.99 -12.24 -21.99
C CYS A 777 -8.19 -13.77 -21.91
N ASN A 778 -9.40 -14.24 -22.25
CA ASN A 778 -9.73 -15.68 -22.30
C ASN A 778 -8.89 -16.45 -23.34
N LEU A 779 -8.42 -15.78 -24.41
CA LEU A 779 -7.49 -16.37 -25.39
C LEU A 779 -6.09 -16.59 -24.78
N GLY A 780 -5.62 -15.68 -23.91
CA GLY A 780 -4.40 -15.87 -23.11
C GLY A 780 -4.50 -17.07 -22.17
N VAL A 781 -5.62 -17.18 -21.43
CA VAL A 781 -5.93 -18.36 -20.60
C VAL A 781 -5.89 -19.66 -21.41
N PHE A 782 -6.52 -19.68 -22.58
CA PHE A 782 -6.51 -20.88 -23.44
C PHE A 782 -5.10 -21.20 -23.97
N LYS A 783 -4.34 -20.21 -24.43
CA LYS A 783 -2.94 -20.38 -24.86
C LYS A 783 -2.08 -21.00 -23.74
N GLY A 784 -2.09 -20.41 -22.54
CA GLY A 784 -1.29 -20.87 -21.41
C GLY A 784 -1.67 -22.27 -20.92
N ALA A 785 -2.97 -22.58 -20.90
CA ALA A 785 -3.44 -23.92 -20.56
C ALA A 785 -3.07 -24.98 -21.60
N VAL A 786 -3.16 -24.65 -22.90
CA VAL A 786 -2.67 -25.53 -23.97
C VAL A 786 -1.17 -25.76 -23.81
N GLN A 787 -0.37 -24.71 -23.53
CA GLN A 787 1.07 -24.83 -23.31
C GLN A 787 1.42 -25.78 -22.15
N LEU A 788 0.75 -25.68 -21.01
CA LEU A 788 0.92 -26.62 -19.88
C LEU A 788 0.59 -28.06 -20.29
N THR A 789 -0.52 -28.28 -21.01
CA THR A 789 -0.97 -29.63 -21.38
C THR A 789 -0.28 -30.23 -22.61
N ASP A 790 0.36 -29.42 -23.47
CA ASP A 790 1.29 -29.86 -24.51
C ASP A 790 2.67 -30.23 -23.92
N ALA A 791 3.04 -29.70 -22.75
CA ALA A 791 4.22 -30.13 -21.99
C ALA A 791 3.97 -31.40 -21.15
N ASN A 792 2.87 -31.44 -20.37
CA ASN A 792 2.48 -32.61 -19.57
C ASN A 792 0.96 -32.84 -19.62
N GLN A 793 0.53 -33.99 -20.15
CA GLN A 793 -0.89 -34.35 -20.28
C GLN A 793 -1.54 -34.74 -18.93
N GLN A 794 -0.77 -34.96 -17.87
CA GLN A 794 -1.25 -35.25 -16.51
C GLN A 794 -1.24 -34.01 -15.59
N CYS A 795 -0.86 -32.83 -16.11
CA CYS A 795 -0.87 -31.57 -15.38
C CYS A 795 -2.26 -31.24 -14.81
N ARG A 796 -2.37 -30.97 -13.50
CA ARG A 796 -3.65 -30.60 -12.87
C ARG A 796 -3.82 -29.08 -12.83
N ILE A 797 -4.73 -28.57 -13.66
CA ILE A 797 -4.95 -27.15 -13.88
C ILE A 797 -6.24 -26.70 -13.20
N HIS A 798 -6.16 -25.76 -12.27
CA HIS A 798 -7.34 -25.08 -11.75
C HIS A 798 -7.71 -23.90 -12.65
N PHE A 799 -8.98 -23.77 -13.04
CA PHE A 799 -9.46 -22.65 -13.86
C PHE A 799 -10.30 -21.67 -13.07
N ILE A 800 -9.77 -20.45 -12.85
CA ILE A 800 -10.45 -19.42 -12.06
C ILE A 800 -11.82 -19.12 -12.68
N GLY A 801 -12.87 -19.27 -11.86
CA GLY A 801 -14.27 -19.15 -12.25
C GLY A 801 -15.11 -18.52 -11.14
N VAL A 802 -16.00 -17.61 -11.52
CA VAL A 802 -16.93 -16.94 -10.60
C VAL A 802 -18.31 -17.58 -10.76
N SER A 803 -18.85 -18.13 -9.68
CA SER A 803 -20.24 -18.59 -9.59
C SER A 803 -20.87 -18.03 -8.32
N VAL A 804 -22.08 -17.47 -8.43
CA VAL A 804 -22.84 -16.99 -7.28
C VAL A 804 -23.68 -18.14 -6.74
N TYR A 805 -23.18 -18.82 -5.71
CA TYR A 805 -23.95 -19.85 -5.01
C TYR A 805 -25.10 -19.20 -4.22
N VAL A 806 -26.30 -19.26 -4.79
CA VAL A 806 -27.55 -19.02 -4.06
C VAL A 806 -27.94 -20.32 -3.38
N HIS A 807 -27.56 -20.50 -2.11
CA HIS A 807 -28.12 -21.56 -1.29
C HIS A 807 -29.60 -21.25 -1.01
N PRO A 808 -30.55 -22.13 -1.37
CA PRO A 808 -31.90 -22.06 -0.84
C PRO A 808 -31.88 -22.60 0.59
N GLN A 809 -31.71 -21.72 1.59
CA GLN A 809 -31.85 -22.13 2.99
C GLN A 809 -33.32 -22.44 3.29
N GLY A 810 -33.63 -23.74 3.39
CA GLY A 810 -34.80 -24.20 4.14
C GLY A 810 -34.52 -24.18 5.64
N ASN A 811 -35.57 -24.07 6.45
CA ASN A 811 -35.48 -24.10 7.91
C ASN A 811 -34.82 -25.38 8.42
N ARG A 812 -33.86 -25.24 9.34
CA ARG A 812 -33.89 -25.90 10.65
C ARG A 812 -32.90 -25.29 11.64
N SER A 813 -33.23 -25.41 12.92
CA SER A 813 -32.51 -24.91 14.07
C SER A 813 -31.42 -25.89 14.54
N GLY A 814 -30.31 -25.37 15.07
CA GLY A 814 -29.28 -26.16 15.74
C GLY A 814 -28.04 -25.32 16.07
N PHE A 815 -27.81 -25.08 17.36
CA PHE A 815 -26.51 -24.64 17.88
C PHE A 815 -25.59 -25.87 17.97
N ILE A 816 -24.31 -25.73 17.62
CA ILE A 816 -23.18 -26.46 18.22
C ILE A 816 -21.88 -25.74 17.84
N ILE A 817 -20.89 -25.80 18.73
CA ILE A 817 -19.62 -25.09 18.65
C ILE A 817 -18.56 -26.03 18.04
N PHE A 818 -17.74 -25.52 17.12
CA PHE A 818 -16.37 -26.03 16.91
C PHE A 818 -15.46 -24.92 16.38
N GLN A 819 -14.30 -24.74 17.02
CA GLN A 819 -13.22 -23.86 16.56
C GLN A 819 -12.29 -24.62 15.59
N HIS A 820 -11.40 -23.89 14.92
CA HIS A 820 -10.29 -24.41 14.10
C HIS A 820 -10.67 -25.37 12.96
N VAL A 821 -11.29 -24.82 11.90
CA VAL A 821 -11.19 -25.38 10.54
C VAL A 821 -10.70 -24.30 9.58
N TYR A 822 -9.67 -24.60 8.78
CA TYR A 822 -9.23 -23.74 7.68
C TYR A 822 -10.32 -23.68 6.59
N ILE A 823 -11.12 -22.62 6.58
CA ILE A 823 -12.04 -22.35 5.46
C ILE A 823 -11.25 -21.66 4.35
N THR A 824 -10.67 -22.49 3.48
CA THR A 824 -10.20 -22.10 2.14
C THR A 824 -11.21 -21.21 1.42
N PHE A 825 -10.69 -20.31 0.59
CA PHE A 825 -11.42 -19.41 -0.30
C PHE A 825 -12.77 -19.99 -0.77
N ALA A 826 -13.87 -19.32 -0.43
CA ALA A 826 -15.22 -19.61 -0.95
C ALA A 826 -15.49 -18.92 -2.32
N PHE A 827 -14.42 -18.62 -3.06
CA PHE A 827 -14.44 -18.56 -4.51
C PHE A 827 -13.95 -19.93 -5.01
N VAL A 828 -14.35 -20.36 -6.21
CA VAL A 828 -14.17 -21.74 -6.72
C VAL A 828 -15.20 -22.74 -6.18
N LEU A 829 -16.26 -22.95 -6.97
CA LEU A 829 -16.90 -24.27 -7.14
C LEU A 829 -17.48 -24.37 -8.56
N GLN A 830 -16.59 -24.46 -9.56
CA GLN A 830 -16.73 -25.23 -10.81
C GLN A 830 -15.57 -24.94 -11.79
N GLY A 831 -14.67 -25.91 -11.94
CA GLY A 831 -13.67 -25.96 -13.01
C GLY A 831 -14.28 -26.18 -14.42
N VAL A 832 -13.43 -26.13 -15.46
CA VAL A 832 -13.73 -26.18 -16.91
C VAL A 832 -14.78 -25.20 -17.44
N ARG A 833 -16.03 -25.31 -16.97
CA ARG A 833 -17.25 -24.70 -17.51
C ARG A 833 -17.11 -23.18 -17.69
N ASN A 834 -16.31 -22.54 -16.83
CA ASN A 834 -16.08 -21.10 -16.79
C ASN A 834 -15.07 -20.53 -17.81
N ILE A 835 -14.41 -21.36 -18.63
CA ILE A 835 -13.80 -20.91 -19.90
C ILE A 835 -14.87 -20.89 -21.02
N GLY A 836 -15.88 -21.76 -20.89
CA GLY A 836 -16.84 -22.05 -21.93
C GLY A 836 -16.27 -22.98 -23.01
N LEU A 837 -15.49 -24.01 -22.63
CA LEU A 837 -14.96 -24.99 -23.59
C LEU A 837 -16.09 -25.68 -24.39
N ASP A 838 -17.27 -25.89 -23.80
CA ASP A 838 -18.43 -26.38 -24.53
C ASP A 838 -18.92 -25.39 -25.61
N ARG A 839 -18.82 -24.07 -25.41
CA ARG A 839 -19.06 -23.08 -26.48
C ARG A 839 -18.00 -23.15 -27.58
N ILE A 840 -16.73 -23.40 -27.24
CA ILE A 840 -15.65 -23.55 -28.22
C ILE A 840 -15.94 -24.77 -29.11
N MET A 841 -16.43 -25.88 -28.53
CA MET A 841 -16.92 -27.05 -29.29
C MET A 841 -18.15 -26.72 -30.13
N ASP A 842 -19.13 -26.01 -29.59
CA ASP A 842 -20.33 -25.60 -30.34
C ASP A 842 -19.98 -24.75 -31.57
N ILE A 843 -19.01 -23.84 -31.45
CA ILE A 843 -18.48 -23.01 -32.54
C ILE A 843 -17.72 -23.87 -33.57
N TYR A 844 -16.91 -24.85 -33.13
CA TYR A 844 -16.24 -25.81 -34.01
C TYR A 844 -17.22 -26.70 -34.79
N HIS A 845 -18.30 -27.16 -34.16
CA HIS A 845 -19.38 -27.90 -34.82
C HIS A 845 -20.20 -27.04 -35.79
N LEU A 846 -20.19 -25.71 -35.63
CA LEU A 846 -20.76 -24.75 -36.58
C LEU A 846 -19.82 -24.48 -37.78
N MET A 847 -18.51 -24.51 -37.57
CA MET A 847 -17.48 -24.25 -38.60
C MET A 847 -17.20 -25.46 -39.52
N THR A 848 -17.21 -26.68 -38.99
CA THR A 848 -16.94 -27.91 -39.76
C THR A 848 -18.08 -28.27 -40.72
N GLU A 849 -17.83 -29.10 -41.75
CA GLU A 849 -18.82 -29.36 -42.83
C GLU A 849 -19.69 -30.64 -42.68
N ALA A 850 -19.46 -31.47 -41.66
CA ALA A 850 -20.16 -32.75 -41.44
C ALA A 850 -21.72 -32.72 -41.43
N GLY A 851 -22.35 -33.89 -41.50
CA GLY A 851 -23.80 -34.06 -41.72
C GLY A 851 -24.74 -33.24 -40.79
N GLN A 852 -25.79 -32.65 -41.39
CA GLN A 852 -26.58 -31.59 -40.76
C GLN A 852 -27.38 -32.04 -39.51
N GLU A 853 -28.08 -33.18 -39.59
CA GLU A 853 -28.94 -33.65 -38.50
C GLU A 853 -28.18 -33.97 -37.20
N ALA A 854 -26.93 -34.44 -37.33
CA ALA A 854 -26.07 -34.76 -36.20
C ALA A 854 -25.56 -33.49 -35.49
N LYS A 855 -25.06 -32.51 -36.24
CA LYS A 855 -24.58 -31.22 -35.70
C LYS A 855 -25.64 -30.50 -34.86
N LYS A 856 -26.89 -30.48 -35.35
CA LYS A 856 -28.02 -29.80 -34.67
C LYS A 856 -28.34 -30.40 -33.29
N ARG A 857 -27.99 -31.68 -33.07
CA ARG A 857 -28.09 -32.37 -31.77
C ARG A 857 -26.83 -32.16 -30.90
N ALA A 858 -25.66 -32.00 -31.52
CA ALA A 858 -24.39 -31.79 -30.82
C ALA A 858 -24.25 -30.38 -30.19
N ILE A 859 -24.65 -29.32 -30.90
CA ILE A 859 -24.53 -27.93 -30.43
C ILE A 859 -25.40 -27.71 -29.18
N LYS A 860 -24.81 -27.33 -28.04
CA LYS A 860 -25.49 -27.16 -26.75
C LYS A 860 -26.06 -25.76 -26.53
N ASP A 861 -25.31 -24.69 -26.79
CA ASP A 861 -25.74 -23.32 -26.49
C ASP A 861 -26.94 -22.92 -27.39
N PRO A 862 -28.09 -22.50 -26.80
CA PRO A 862 -29.27 -22.14 -27.56
C PRO A 862 -29.05 -21.00 -28.57
N LEU A 863 -28.14 -20.06 -28.32
CA LEU A 863 -27.85 -18.96 -29.24
C LEU A 863 -27.17 -19.50 -30.51
N ILE A 864 -26.07 -20.24 -30.34
CA ILE A 864 -25.29 -20.81 -31.45
C ILE A 864 -26.16 -21.72 -32.31
N ARG A 865 -27.04 -22.51 -31.68
CA ARG A 865 -27.99 -23.40 -32.37
C ARG A 865 -28.96 -22.66 -33.31
N THR A 866 -29.26 -21.38 -33.12
CA THR A 866 -30.19 -20.65 -34.02
C THR A 866 -29.59 -20.33 -35.39
N PHE A 867 -28.28 -20.11 -35.48
CA PHE A 867 -27.58 -19.84 -36.74
C PHE A 867 -27.55 -21.05 -37.69
N PHE A 868 -27.82 -22.25 -37.17
CA PHE A 868 -27.97 -23.47 -37.95
C PHE A 868 -29.12 -23.43 -38.98
N ALA A 869 -30.10 -22.53 -38.81
CA ALA A 869 -31.20 -22.35 -39.76
C ALA A 869 -30.84 -21.46 -40.96
N ALA A 870 -29.64 -20.85 -41.00
CA ALA A 870 -29.21 -19.99 -42.09
C ALA A 870 -28.88 -20.81 -43.36
N LYS A 871 -29.66 -20.62 -44.44
CA LYS A 871 -29.51 -21.34 -45.73
C LYS A 871 -28.20 -21.06 -46.49
N LYS A 872 -27.32 -20.20 -45.97
CA LYS A 872 -25.95 -19.99 -46.44
C LYS A 872 -25.01 -19.91 -45.23
N ASN A 873 -23.92 -20.67 -45.25
CA ASN A 873 -22.76 -20.66 -44.36
C ASN A 873 -23.07 -20.22 -42.91
N ALA A 874 -23.62 -21.12 -42.09
CA ALA A 874 -24.04 -20.84 -40.72
C ALA A 874 -22.95 -20.19 -39.84
N TYR A 875 -21.68 -20.61 -40.00
CA TYR A 875 -20.53 -19.99 -39.34
C TYR A 875 -20.31 -18.52 -39.76
N SER A 876 -20.50 -18.20 -41.04
CA SER A 876 -20.38 -16.83 -41.55
C SER A 876 -21.49 -15.93 -41.01
N ALA A 877 -22.73 -16.43 -40.93
CA ALA A 877 -23.85 -15.71 -40.30
C ALA A 877 -23.64 -15.48 -38.79
N PHE A 878 -22.98 -16.42 -38.10
CA PHE A 878 -22.58 -16.25 -36.70
C PHE A 878 -21.43 -15.26 -36.52
N LYS A 879 -20.43 -15.26 -37.40
CA LYS A 879 -19.35 -14.26 -37.39
C LYS A 879 -19.89 -12.86 -37.71
N GLU A 880 -20.83 -12.72 -38.63
CA GLU A 880 -21.53 -11.44 -38.86
C GLU A 880 -22.33 -10.99 -37.62
N TYR A 881 -23.00 -11.89 -36.89
CA TYR A 881 -23.62 -11.55 -35.61
C TYR A 881 -22.59 -11.03 -34.59
N ILE A 882 -21.44 -11.68 -34.46
CA ILE A 882 -20.36 -11.26 -33.55
C ILE A 882 -19.87 -9.85 -33.92
N THR A 883 -19.55 -9.61 -35.20
CA THR A 883 -19.11 -8.29 -35.68
C THR A 883 -20.17 -7.21 -35.47
N GLN A 884 -21.44 -7.49 -35.78
CA GLN A 884 -22.54 -6.52 -35.57
C GLN A 884 -22.86 -6.27 -34.09
N THR A 885 -22.56 -7.20 -33.18
CA THR A 885 -22.82 -7.03 -31.73
C THR A 885 -21.58 -6.64 -30.92
N GLU A 886 -20.40 -6.65 -31.54
CA GLU A 886 -19.08 -6.49 -30.89
C GLU A 886 -18.92 -7.41 -29.66
N ASP A 887 -19.37 -8.66 -29.77
CA ASP A 887 -19.28 -9.66 -28.69
C ASP A 887 -17.88 -10.28 -28.66
N LYS A 888 -16.96 -9.58 -27.97
CA LYS A 888 -15.54 -9.97 -27.86
C LYS A 888 -15.32 -11.25 -27.04
N GLU A 889 -16.28 -11.71 -26.23
CA GLU A 889 -16.21 -13.03 -25.59
C GLU A 889 -16.39 -14.15 -26.63
N LEU A 890 -17.31 -13.96 -27.57
CA LEU A 890 -17.53 -14.89 -28.68
C LEU A 890 -16.45 -14.75 -29.77
N ASP A 891 -16.00 -13.54 -30.10
CA ASP A 891 -14.95 -13.32 -31.11
C ASP A 891 -13.64 -14.00 -30.71
N GLY A 892 -13.19 -13.81 -29.46
CA GLY A 892 -12.00 -14.49 -28.93
C GLY A 892 -12.12 -16.03 -28.95
N LYS A 893 -13.34 -16.59 -28.93
CA LYS A 893 -13.60 -18.04 -29.07
C LYS A 893 -13.61 -18.48 -30.54
N CYS A 894 -14.10 -17.65 -31.45
CA CYS A 894 -13.90 -17.83 -32.89
C CYS A 894 -12.41 -17.81 -33.25
N CYS A 895 -11.60 -16.89 -32.71
CA CYS A 895 -10.14 -16.88 -32.91
C CYS A 895 -9.46 -18.16 -32.42
N ILE A 896 -9.92 -18.76 -31.30
CA ILE A 896 -9.42 -20.06 -30.84
C ILE A 896 -9.76 -21.15 -31.88
N VAL A 897 -11.01 -21.24 -32.33
CA VAL A 897 -11.45 -22.26 -33.29
C VAL A 897 -10.76 -22.10 -34.66
N GLU A 898 -10.62 -20.87 -35.17
CA GLU A 898 -9.96 -20.57 -36.44
C GLU A 898 -8.45 -20.85 -36.42
N LYS A 899 -7.79 -20.68 -35.27
CA LYS A 899 -6.37 -20.96 -35.07
C LYS A 899 -6.06 -22.45 -34.92
N TYR A 900 -6.77 -23.16 -34.03
CA TYR A 900 -6.44 -24.54 -33.67
C TYR A 900 -7.19 -25.60 -34.51
N ARG A 901 -8.29 -25.23 -35.16
CA ARG A 901 -9.05 -26.03 -36.14
C ARG A 901 -9.28 -27.48 -35.67
N GLU A 902 -8.71 -28.45 -36.36
CA GLU A 902 -8.88 -29.88 -36.13
C GLU A 902 -8.35 -30.35 -34.76
N ARG A 903 -7.44 -29.61 -34.12
CA ARG A 903 -7.01 -29.89 -32.73
C ARG A 903 -8.07 -29.53 -31.68
N ILE A 904 -9.15 -28.81 -32.02
CA ILE A 904 -10.13 -28.33 -31.02
C ILE A 904 -10.79 -29.47 -30.20
N PRO A 905 -11.30 -30.58 -30.80
CA PRO A 905 -11.90 -31.67 -30.03
C PRO A 905 -10.89 -32.36 -29.10
N GLU A 906 -9.67 -32.55 -29.58
CA GLU A 906 -8.54 -33.14 -28.85
C GLU A 906 -8.18 -32.25 -27.65
N LEU A 907 -7.86 -30.97 -27.89
CA LEU A 907 -7.51 -30.00 -26.86
C LEU A 907 -8.62 -29.79 -25.83
N VAL A 908 -9.89 -29.74 -26.24
CA VAL A 908 -11.01 -29.61 -25.29
C VAL A 908 -11.23 -30.89 -24.47
N GLY A 909 -10.98 -32.07 -25.05
CA GLY A 909 -10.95 -33.33 -24.30
C GLY A 909 -9.82 -33.34 -23.27
N ARG A 910 -8.61 -32.99 -23.69
CA ARG A 910 -7.42 -32.91 -22.83
C ARG A 910 -7.61 -31.92 -21.68
N LEU A 911 -7.98 -30.67 -21.98
CA LEU A 911 -8.25 -29.62 -20.98
C LEU A 911 -9.44 -29.95 -20.05
N LYS A 912 -10.34 -30.88 -20.43
CA LYS A 912 -11.38 -31.42 -19.54
C LYS A 912 -10.82 -32.46 -18.58
N ALA A 913 -9.92 -33.33 -19.02
CA ALA A 913 -9.25 -34.33 -18.19
C ALA A 913 -8.22 -33.70 -17.22
N CYS A 914 -7.48 -32.69 -17.68
CA CYS A 914 -6.48 -31.97 -16.88
C CYS A 914 -7.08 -30.99 -15.86
N SER A 915 -8.40 -30.73 -15.85
CA SER A 915 -8.97 -29.71 -14.98
C SER A 915 -9.26 -30.24 -13.58
N GLU A 916 -8.63 -29.59 -12.60
CA GLU A 916 -8.87 -29.84 -11.19
C GLU A 916 -10.04 -28.96 -10.67
N GLY A 917 -10.83 -29.50 -9.76
CA GLY A 917 -11.98 -28.85 -9.12
C GLY A 917 -11.60 -28.06 -7.88
N ASP A 918 -10.65 -28.57 -7.09
CA ASP A 918 -10.07 -27.89 -5.93
C ASP A 918 -9.00 -26.87 -6.34
N PHE A 919 -8.76 -25.87 -5.47
CA PHE A 919 -7.74 -24.85 -5.61
C PHE A 919 -6.39 -25.31 -5.05
N HIS A 920 -6.38 -26.10 -3.96
CA HIS A 920 -5.15 -26.47 -3.26
C HIS A 920 -4.44 -27.71 -3.83
N SER A 921 -5.17 -28.66 -4.40
CA SER A 921 -4.59 -29.86 -5.02
C SER A 921 -3.94 -29.59 -6.38
N ALA A 922 -4.36 -28.55 -7.10
CA ALA A 922 -3.90 -28.23 -8.45
C ALA A 922 -2.43 -27.81 -8.54
N ASP A 923 -1.79 -28.10 -9.67
CA ASP A 923 -0.38 -27.77 -9.92
C ASP A 923 -0.20 -26.31 -10.37
N PHE A 924 -1.15 -25.80 -11.15
CA PHE A 924 -1.21 -24.41 -11.62
C PHE A 924 -2.64 -23.88 -11.59
N ILE A 925 -2.81 -22.60 -11.23
CA ILE A 925 -4.10 -21.91 -11.21
C ILE A 925 -4.12 -20.88 -12.33
N VAL A 926 -4.91 -21.09 -13.39
CA VAL A 926 -4.91 -20.29 -14.62
C VAL A 926 -6.21 -19.48 -14.74
N GLY A 927 -6.12 -18.18 -15.02
CA GLY A 927 -7.30 -17.35 -15.22
C GLY A 927 -7.03 -15.94 -15.73
N THR A 928 -8.10 -15.19 -15.97
CA THR A 928 -7.99 -13.77 -16.34
C THR A 928 -7.87 -12.88 -15.11
N VAL A 929 -7.15 -11.77 -15.22
CA VAL A 929 -7.01 -10.76 -14.15
C VAL A 929 -8.38 -10.33 -13.57
N HIS A 930 -9.37 -10.12 -14.44
CA HIS A 930 -10.75 -9.80 -14.09
C HIS A 930 -11.43 -10.80 -13.13
N LYS A 931 -11.03 -12.08 -13.17
CA LYS A 931 -11.49 -13.14 -12.28
C LYS A 931 -10.56 -13.38 -11.08
N ALA A 932 -9.28 -13.02 -11.21
CA ALA A 932 -8.29 -13.09 -10.15
C ALA A 932 -8.33 -11.88 -9.19
N LYS A 933 -9.04 -10.80 -9.52
CA LYS A 933 -9.26 -9.69 -8.57
C LYS A 933 -10.01 -10.19 -7.33
N GLY A 934 -9.36 -10.05 -6.16
CA GLY A 934 -9.85 -10.58 -4.88
C GLY A 934 -9.24 -11.93 -4.49
N LEU A 935 -8.49 -12.57 -5.39
CA LEU A 935 -7.57 -13.67 -5.08
C LEU A 935 -6.15 -13.13 -4.93
N GLU A 936 -5.26 -13.97 -4.40
CA GLU A 936 -3.85 -13.72 -4.07
C GLU A 936 -3.08 -15.05 -4.20
N PHE A 937 -1.80 -15.03 -4.58
CA PHE A 937 -0.99 -16.24 -4.82
C PHE A 937 0.46 -16.04 -4.34
N ASP A 938 1.12 -17.09 -3.84
CA ASP A 938 2.55 -17.06 -3.52
C ASP A 938 3.37 -16.55 -4.71
N THR A 939 3.29 -17.28 -5.84
CA THR A 939 3.99 -16.95 -7.09
C THR A 939 3.00 -16.61 -8.19
N VAL A 940 3.22 -15.49 -8.88
CA VAL A 940 2.44 -15.11 -10.08
C VAL A 940 3.30 -15.13 -11.33
N ILE A 941 2.75 -15.73 -12.40
CA ILE A 941 3.29 -15.66 -13.75
C ILE A 941 2.36 -14.83 -14.62
N VAL A 942 2.87 -13.73 -15.17
CA VAL A 942 2.13 -12.89 -16.12
C VAL A 942 2.36 -13.40 -17.55
N ILE A 943 1.28 -13.65 -18.29
CA ILE A 943 1.32 -14.01 -19.73
C ILE A 943 1.50 -12.76 -20.59
N ASP A 944 2.21 -12.85 -21.71
CA ASP A 944 2.32 -11.76 -22.70
C ASP A 944 1.05 -11.64 -23.58
N ASP A 945 -0.03 -11.12 -22.97
CA ASP A 945 -1.26 -10.67 -23.66
C ASP A 945 -1.76 -9.28 -23.18
N PHE A 946 -0.87 -8.51 -22.55
CA PHE A 946 -1.08 -7.12 -22.13
C PHE A 946 -0.50 -6.13 -23.17
N VAL A 947 -0.56 -4.82 -22.88
CA VAL A 947 0.09 -3.78 -23.72
C VAL A 947 1.60 -4.04 -23.81
N SER A 948 2.11 -4.23 -25.02
CA SER A 948 3.55 -4.35 -25.24
C SER A 948 4.20 -2.98 -25.38
N VAL A 949 5.25 -2.75 -24.60
CA VAL A 949 6.17 -1.61 -24.80
C VAL A 949 7.19 -2.01 -25.87
N PRO A 950 7.43 -1.23 -26.93
CA PRO A 950 8.15 -1.69 -28.11
C PRO A 950 9.67 -1.81 -27.92
N ALA A 951 10.26 -0.99 -27.04
CA ALA A 951 11.69 -0.95 -26.77
C ALA A 951 12.00 -0.63 -25.29
N SER A 952 13.24 -0.84 -24.87
CA SER A 952 13.75 -0.32 -23.60
C SER A 952 14.01 1.19 -23.71
N ASN A 953 14.00 1.91 -22.58
CA ASN A 953 13.99 3.38 -22.56
C ASN A 953 15.06 4.05 -23.45
N HIS A 954 16.31 3.55 -23.40
CA HIS A 954 17.42 4.06 -24.21
C HIS A 954 17.21 3.99 -25.73
N ASN A 955 16.33 3.11 -26.22
CA ASN A 955 15.96 3.03 -27.63
C ASN A 955 14.54 3.60 -27.91
N LEU A 956 13.78 3.96 -26.87
CA LEU A 956 12.37 4.33 -26.99
C LEU A 956 12.18 5.69 -27.67
N HIS A 957 13.10 6.65 -27.47
CA HIS A 957 13.08 7.96 -28.12
C HIS A 957 13.15 7.92 -29.66
N HIS A 958 13.60 6.81 -30.25
CA HIS A 958 13.58 6.62 -31.70
C HIS A 958 12.19 6.23 -32.24
N ILE A 959 11.29 5.75 -31.36
CA ILE A 959 9.95 5.27 -31.73
C ILE A 959 8.92 6.38 -31.44
N ARG A 960 8.90 7.40 -32.31
CA ARG A 960 8.14 8.64 -32.12
C ARG A 960 6.63 8.47 -31.90
N ASP A 961 6.05 7.37 -32.40
CA ASP A 961 4.61 7.12 -32.34
C ASP A 961 4.15 6.44 -31.03
N PHE A 962 5.09 5.99 -30.18
CA PHE A 962 4.75 5.33 -28.91
C PHE A 962 4.63 6.34 -27.76
N SER A 963 3.48 6.33 -27.08
CA SER A 963 3.24 7.09 -25.86
C SER A 963 2.34 6.30 -24.92
N PHE A 964 2.70 6.24 -23.64
CA PHE A 964 1.90 5.58 -22.59
C PHE A 964 0.49 6.18 -22.45
N LYS A 965 0.31 7.45 -22.86
CA LYS A 965 -0.99 8.16 -22.84
C LYS A 965 -1.94 7.74 -23.97
N ASN A 966 -1.44 7.02 -24.99
CA ASN A 966 -2.26 6.57 -26.11
C ASN A 966 -3.08 5.31 -25.76
N PHE A 967 -2.83 4.69 -24.61
CA PHE A 967 -3.53 3.50 -24.13
C PHE A 967 -4.53 3.86 -23.03
N HIS A 968 -5.70 3.21 -23.05
CA HIS A 968 -6.71 3.39 -22.02
C HIS A 968 -6.18 3.04 -20.63
N ASN A 969 -6.54 3.88 -19.64
CA ASN A 969 -6.09 3.75 -18.24
C ASN A 969 -6.37 2.37 -17.61
N ASP A 970 -7.39 1.68 -18.11
CA ASP A 970 -7.84 0.36 -17.68
C ASP A 970 -6.82 -0.75 -18.02
N GLU A 971 -6.03 -0.59 -19.09
CA GLU A 971 -4.93 -1.51 -19.41
C GLU A 971 -3.86 -1.52 -18.32
N TRP A 972 -3.46 -0.31 -17.89
CA TRP A 972 -2.48 -0.13 -16.83
C TRP A 972 -3.06 -0.53 -15.47
N ASN A 973 -4.38 -0.41 -15.26
CA ASN A 973 -5.06 -0.97 -14.09
C ASN A 973 -5.03 -2.51 -14.11
N LEU A 974 -5.28 -3.16 -15.26
CA LEU A 974 -5.21 -4.61 -15.39
C LEU A 974 -3.80 -5.15 -15.14
N LEU A 975 -2.77 -4.50 -15.69
CA LEU A 975 -1.38 -4.87 -15.44
C LEU A 975 -1.00 -4.67 -13.96
N TYR A 976 -1.42 -3.56 -13.35
CA TYR A 976 -1.21 -3.29 -11.92
C TYR A 976 -1.92 -4.31 -11.01
N VAL A 977 -3.19 -4.67 -11.30
CA VAL A 977 -3.93 -5.71 -10.57
C VAL A 977 -3.20 -7.05 -10.70
N ALA A 978 -2.66 -7.40 -11.87
CA ALA A 978 -1.95 -8.65 -12.13
C ALA A 978 -0.68 -8.78 -11.28
N VAL A 979 0.26 -7.83 -11.37
CA VAL A 979 1.53 -7.90 -10.62
C VAL A 979 1.29 -7.85 -9.11
N THR A 980 0.29 -7.10 -8.65
CA THR A 980 -0.07 -7.03 -7.22
C THR A 980 -0.86 -8.23 -6.71
N ARG A 981 -1.07 -9.30 -7.50
CA ARG A 981 -1.59 -10.58 -7.01
C ARG A 981 -0.54 -11.45 -6.30
N ALA A 982 0.74 -11.23 -6.58
CA ALA A 982 1.84 -11.96 -5.95
C ALA A 982 1.97 -11.62 -4.47
N MET A 983 2.38 -12.60 -3.66
CA MET A 983 2.84 -12.40 -2.28
C MET A 983 4.37 -12.43 -2.22
N THR A 984 5.00 -13.49 -2.73
CA THR A 984 6.43 -13.78 -2.51
C THR A 984 7.29 -13.74 -3.77
N SER A 985 6.77 -14.16 -4.94
CA SER A 985 7.55 -14.16 -6.19
C SER A 985 6.70 -13.73 -7.41
N LEU A 986 7.33 -13.02 -8.35
CA LEU A 986 6.72 -12.54 -9.59
C LEU A 986 7.61 -12.87 -10.79
N VAL A 987 7.09 -13.65 -11.74
CA VAL A 987 7.64 -13.79 -13.10
C VAL A 987 7.01 -12.71 -13.98
N VAL A 988 7.85 -11.85 -14.57
CA VAL A 988 7.42 -10.75 -15.45
C VAL A 988 7.63 -11.08 -16.93
N THR A 989 6.95 -10.34 -17.80
CA THR A 989 7.13 -10.39 -19.26
C THR A 989 8.22 -9.40 -19.71
N ARG A 990 8.74 -9.56 -20.94
CA ARG A 990 9.65 -8.59 -21.56
C ARG A 990 9.02 -7.19 -21.66
N SER A 991 7.71 -7.13 -21.86
CA SER A 991 6.91 -5.90 -21.86
C SER A 991 6.99 -5.18 -20.49
N ILE A 992 6.92 -5.90 -19.36
CA ILE A 992 7.08 -5.32 -18.01
C ILE A 992 8.53 -4.88 -17.78
N LEU A 993 9.54 -5.68 -18.14
CA LEU A 993 10.95 -5.27 -18.01
C LEU A 993 11.22 -3.94 -18.72
N ARG A 994 10.63 -3.73 -19.92
CA ARG A 994 10.75 -2.46 -20.65
C ARG A 994 10.15 -1.28 -19.88
N ILE A 995 9.01 -1.44 -19.20
CA ILE A 995 8.44 -0.41 -18.30
C ILE A 995 9.44 -0.08 -17.18
N LEU A 996 10.10 -1.08 -16.59
CA LEU A 996 11.10 -0.87 -15.54
C LEU A 996 12.32 -0.09 -16.06
N THR A 997 12.77 -0.33 -17.30
CA THR A 997 13.83 0.51 -17.91
C THR A 997 13.42 1.97 -18.11
N VAL A 998 12.13 2.27 -18.25
CA VAL A 998 11.60 3.65 -18.32
C VAL A 998 11.51 4.29 -16.92
N ALA A 999 11.39 3.48 -15.86
CA ALA A 999 11.66 3.90 -14.48
C ALA A 999 13.18 3.92 -14.14
N GLY A 1000 14.06 3.72 -15.13
CA GLY A 1000 15.51 3.68 -14.97
C GLY A 1000 16.03 2.52 -14.12
N GLU A 1001 15.28 1.42 -14.03
CA GLU A 1001 15.74 0.14 -13.51
C GLU A 1001 16.23 -0.76 -14.66
N TYR A 1002 17.44 -1.27 -14.53
CA TYR A 1002 18.13 -2.10 -15.53
C TYR A 1002 18.71 -3.39 -14.95
N PHE A 1003 18.56 -3.64 -13.64
CA PHE A 1003 19.09 -4.79 -12.92
C PHE A 1003 20.59 -5.00 -13.15
N LEU A 1004 21.33 -3.89 -13.10
CA LEU A 1004 22.79 -3.87 -13.13
C LEU A 1004 23.34 -4.08 -11.72
N LYS A 1005 24.41 -4.86 -11.60
CA LYS A 1005 25.12 -5.12 -10.35
C LYS A 1005 26.55 -4.63 -10.40
N SER A 1006 27.05 -4.07 -9.29
CA SER A 1006 28.41 -3.54 -9.20
C SER A 1006 29.38 -4.57 -8.61
N GLN A 1007 30.44 -4.89 -9.35
CA GLN A 1007 31.40 -5.96 -9.05
C GLN A 1007 32.83 -5.44 -9.14
N MET A 1008 33.73 -5.87 -8.25
CA MET A 1008 35.14 -5.44 -8.32
C MET A 1008 35.85 -6.14 -9.49
N PRO A 1009 36.80 -5.49 -10.19
CA PRO A 1009 37.42 -6.09 -11.39
C PRO A 1009 38.16 -7.40 -11.09
N SER A 1010 38.75 -7.51 -9.90
CA SER A 1010 39.45 -8.68 -9.40
C SER A 1010 38.61 -9.95 -9.28
N SER A 1011 37.26 -9.87 -9.32
CA SER A 1011 36.40 -11.06 -9.33
C SER A 1011 36.01 -11.54 -10.75
N LEU A 1012 36.50 -10.90 -11.81
CA LEU A 1012 36.13 -11.19 -13.20
C LEU A 1012 37.32 -11.38 -14.16
N VAL A 1013 38.52 -10.94 -13.79
CA VAL A 1013 39.70 -10.99 -14.66
C VAL A 1013 40.36 -12.38 -14.62
N VAL A 1014 40.14 -13.17 -15.68
CA VAL A 1014 40.83 -14.45 -15.94
C VAL A 1014 41.64 -14.31 -17.23
N GLY A 1015 42.78 -13.61 -17.15
CA GLY A 1015 43.67 -13.36 -18.28
C GLY A 1015 44.11 -11.90 -18.41
N SER A 1016 44.95 -11.60 -19.41
CA SER A 1016 45.55 -10.28 -19.65
C SER A 1016 44.84 -9.46 -20.74
N SER A 1017 43.72 -9.94 -21.28
CA SER A 1017 42.92 -9.24 -22.30
C SER A 1017 41.77 -8.42 -21.69
N PRO A 1018 41.40 -7.26 -22.29
CA PRO A 1018 40.27 -6.47 -21.82
C PRO A 1018 38.95 -7.19 -22.10
N LEU A 1019 38.08 -7.24 -21.09
CA LEU A 1019 36.80 -7.94 -21.15
C LEU A 1019 35.83 -7.26 -22.15
N PRO A 1020 35.22 -7.98 -23.10
CA PRO A 1020 34.25 -7.43 -24.04
C PRO A 1020 32.90 -7.14 -23.37
N CYS A 1021 32.14 -6.18 -23.91
CA CYS A 1021 30.81 -5.84 -23.43
C CYS A 1021 29.76 -6.92 -23.78
N SER A 1022 28.87 -7.27 -22.84
CA SER A 1022 27.74 -8.21 -23.02
C SER A 1022 26.55 -7.66 -23.82
N VAL A 1023 26.76 -6.57 -24.56
CA VAL A 1023 25.78 -6.02 -25.51
C VAL A 1023 26.18 -6.47 -26.91
N SER A 1024 25.29 -7.25 -27.53
CA SER A 1024 25.42 -7.68 -28.93
C SER A 1024 25.78 -6.49 -29.83
N GLU A 1025 26.73 -6.71 -30.74
CA GLU A 1025 27.27 -5.72 -31.70
C GLU A 1025 27.99 -4.50 -31.08
N CYS A 1026 28.17 -4.42 -29.74
CA CYS A 1026 28.95 -3.35 -29.12
C CYS A 1026 30.45 -3.52 -29.41
N PRO A 1027 31.14 -2.53 -30.04
CA PRO A 1027 32.57 -2.64 -30.36
C PRO A 1027 33.50 -2.40 -29.15
N ASN A 1028 32.97 -1.86 -28.04
CA ASN A 1028 33.77 -1.46 -26.88
C ASN A 1028 33.99 -2.62 -25.90
N CYS A 1029 35.23 -2.75 -25.43
CA CYS A 1029 35.57 -3.49 -24.20
C CYS A 1029 35.47 -2.58 -22.96
N ILE A 1030 35.67 -3.18 -21.79
CA ILE A 1030 35.72 -2.50 -20.49
C ILE A 1030 37.11 -1.88 -20.28
N THR A 1031 37.16 -0.66 -19.74
CA THR A 1031 38.44 0.07 -19.59
C THR A 1031 39.34 -0.55 -18.50
N PRO A 1032 40.61 -0.90 -18.80
CA PRO A 1032 41.58 -1.27 -17.79
C PRO A 1032 41.80 -0.13 -16.78
N GLY A 1033 41.69 -0.43 -15.48
CA GLY A 1033 41.77 0.60 -14.42
C GLY A 1033 40.44 1.29 -14.07
N SER A 1034 39.31 0.84 -14.64
CA SER A 1034 37.98 1.21 -14.15
C SER A 1034 37.76 0.79 -12.69
N ALA A 1035 37.13 1.67 -11.90
CA ALA A 1035 37.04 1.53 -10.44
C ALA A 1035 36.27 0.27 -10.00
N PHE A 1036 35.23 -0.09 -10.75
CA PHE A 1036 34.45 -1.32 -10.60
C PHE A 1036 33.75 -1.61 -11.94
N ILE A 1037 33.18 -2.80 -12.09
CA ILE A 1037 32.47 -3.24 -13.30
C ILE A 1037 30.96 -3.29 -13.01
N MET A 1038 30.15 -2.86 -13.98
CA MET A 1038 28.69 -3.04 -13.96
C MET A 1038 28.31 -4.24 -14.83
N SER A 1039 27.60 -5.21 -14.26
CA SER A 1039 27.16 -6.44 -14.94
C SER A 1039 25.63 -6.52 -15.02
N LYS A 1040 25.10 -6.92 -16.17
CA LYS A 1040 23.68 -7.33 -16.28
C LYS A 1040 23.46 -8.61 -15.47
N GLN A 1041 22.40 -8.66 -14.65
CA GLN A 1041 21.94 -9.93 -14.08
C GLN A 1041 21.11 -10.73 -15.10
N LYS A 1042 21.30 -12.06 -15.11
CA LYS A 1042 20.45 -13.01 -15.83
C LYS A 1042 19.05 -13.04 -15.22
N MET A 1043 18.01 -12.83 -16.02
CA MET A 1043 16.62 -12.88 -15.58
C MET A 1043 15.78 -13.79 -16.47
N GLN A 1044 15.01 -14.69 -15.85
CA GLN A 1044 14.04 -15.52 -16.55
C GLN A 1044 12.67 -14.81 -16.58
N CYS A 1045 12.24 -14.41 -17.78
CA CYS A 1045 10.92 -13.84 -18.07
C CYS A 1045 10.03 -14.89 -18.75
N THR A 1046 8.71 -14.63 -18.83
CA THR A 1046 7.76 -15.59 -19.42
C THR A 1046 8.11 -15.97 -20.87
N GLU A 1047 8.55 -15.02 -21.71
CA GLU A 1047 8.93 -15.27 -23.12
C GLU A 1047 10.44 -15.48 -23.36
N CYS A 1048 11.32 -14.99 -22.48
CA CYS A 1048 12.76 -14.89 -22.78
C CYS A 1048 13.66 -14.98 -21.53
N VAL A 1049 14.95 -15.24 -21.75
CA VAL A 1049 16.01 -15.02 -20.75
C VAL A 1049 16.80 -13.78 -21.18
N THR A 1050 17.16 -12.90 -20.25
CA THR A 1050 18.02 -11.74 -20.55
C THR A 1050 19.49 -12.13 -20.61
N ASP A 1051 20.24 -11.54 -21.53
CA ASP A 1051 21.70 -11.72 -21.60
C ASP A 1051 22.35 -11.18 -20.32
N ASP A 1052 23.29 -11.96 -19.78
CA ASP A 1052 24.08 -11.66 -18.60
C ASP A 1052 25.54 -11.29 -18.96
N GLY A 1053 26.27 -10.78 -17.96
CA GLY A 1053 27.68 -10.41 -18.11
C GLY A 1053 27.93 -8.90 -18.19
N PRO A 1054 29.20 -8.49 -18.29
CA PRO A 1054 29.64 -7.15 -17.92
C PRO A 1054 29.48 -6.11 -19.04
N LEU A 1055 29.30 -4.85 -18.68
CA LEU A 1055 29.05 -3.74 -19.60
C LEU A 1055 30.25 -2.79 -19.69
N CYS A 1056 30.57 -2.34 -20.90
CA CYS A 1056 31.41 -1.16 -21.10
C CYS A 1056 30.70 0.11 -20.62
N GLU A 1057 31.47 1.13 -20.32
CA GLU A 1057 31.07 2.29 -19.54
C GLU A 1057 30.15 3.22 -20.35
N ARG A 1058 30.33 3.27 -21.68
CA ARG A 1058 29.34 3.83 -22.63
C ARG A 1058 27.98 3.12 -22.52
N CYS A 1059 27.95 1.79 -22.44
CA CYS A 1059 26.73 1.01 -22.25
C CYS A 1059 26.09 1.18 -20.87
N VAL A 1060 26.86 1.58 -19.85
CA VAL A 1060 26.35 1.98 -18.54
C VAL A 1060 25.71 3.37 -18.63
N TRP A 1061 26.42 4.36 -19.19
CA TRP A 1061 25.95 5.73 -19.37
C TRP A 1061 24.63 5.81 -20.14
N THR A 1062 24.53 5.11 -21.28
CA THR A 1062 23.29 5.04 -22.07
C THR A 1062 22.08 4.47 -21.31
N ARG A 1063 22.28 3.83 -20.15
CA ARG A 1063 21.22 3.19 -19.36
C ARG A 1063 20.92 3.91 -18.04
N ILE A 1064 21.95 4.17 -17.22
CA ILE A 1064 21.81 4.78 -15.89
C ILE A 1064 22.42 6.18 -15.78
N GLY A 1065 22.90 6.75 -16.90
CA GLY A 1065 23.36 8.14 -16.97
C GLY A 1065 24.64 8.40 -16.15
N PRO A 1066 24.75 9.56 -15.47
CA PRO A 1066 25.97 10.01 -14.79
C PRO A 1066 26.59 9.09 -13.73
N THR A 1067 25.88 8.06 -13.25
CA THR A 1067 26.48 7.01 -12.41
C THR A 1067 27.66 6.30 -13.10
N ALA A 1068 27.71 6.27 -14.43
CA ALA A 1068 28.85 5.74 -15.18
C ALA A 1068 30.18 6.45 -14.87
N TYR A 1069 30.14 7.74 -14.50
CA TYR A 1069 31.35 8.51 -14.17
C TYR A 1069 31.94 8.18 -12.79
N LEU A 1070 31.31 7.29 -12.00
CA LEU A 1070 31.96 6.68 -10.83
C LEU A 1070 32.94 5.56 -11.24
N ILE A 1071 32.81 5.02 -12.46
CA ILE A 1071 33.63 3.93 -12.97
C ILE A 1071 34.91 4.46 -13.62
N THR A 1072 34.74 5.33 -14.62
CA THR A 1072 35.83 5.91 -15.43
C THR A 1072 35.54 7.35 -15.85
N ASP A 1073 36.54 8.00 -16.43
CA ASP A 1073 36.44 9.30 -17.11
C ASP A 1073 36.22 9.13 -18.62
N ASP A 1074 36.71 8.03 -19.20
CA ASP A 1074 36.68 7.67 -20.62
C ASP A 1074 35.30 7.20 -21.15
N VAL A 1075 34.21 7.82 -20.68
CA VAL A 1075 32.84 7.41 -21.01
C VAL A 1075 32.40 7.91 -22.40
N LEU A 1076 32.90 9.07 -22.85
CA LEU A 1076 32.59 9.62 -24.18
C LEU A 1076 33.65 9.38 -25.25
N SER A 1077 34.86 8.94 -24.87
CA SER A 1077 35.94 8.55 -25.81
C SER A 1077 35.70 7.17 -26.43
N MET A 1078 34.83 6.35 -25.84
CA MET A 1078 34.34 5.09 -26.40
C MET A 1078 33.48 5.28 -27.66
N ALA A 1079 33.56 4.32 -28.58
CA ALA A 1079 32.77 4.33 -29.80
C ALA A 1079 31.26 4.23 -29.51
N GLU A 1080 30.45 4.78 -30.42
CA GLU A 1080 29.00 4.72 -30.30
C GLU A 1080 28.48 3.29 -30.43
N ILE A 1081 27.39 2.99 -29.71
CA ILE A 1081 26.78 1.66 -29.68
C ILE A 1081 25.88 1.51 -30.92
N PRO A 1082 26.02 0.46 -31.75
CA PRO A 1082 25.15 0.24 -32.89
C PRO A 1082 23.66 0.19 -32.50
N GLN A 1083 22.82 0.80 -33.35
CA GLN A 1083 21.41 1.03 -33.06
C GLN A 1083 20.59 -0.25 -33.19
N GLN A 1084 20.45 -1.01 -32.10
CA GLN A 1084 19.56 -2.18 -32.03
C GLN A 1084 18.07 -1.77 -31.98
N LEU A 1085 17.61 -1.23 -33.11
CA LEU A 1085 16.20 -1.13 -33.47
C LEU A 1085 15.68 -2.54 -33.80
N HIS A 1086 15.44 -3.34 -32.75
CA HIS A 1086 14.45 -4.41 -32.81
C HIS A 1086 13.06 -3.77 -32.98
N VAL A 1087 12.76 -3.33 -34.20
CA VAL A 1087 11.42 -2.95 -34.63
C VAL A 1087 10.53 -4.16 -34.39
N PRO A 1088 9.53 -4.08 -33.48
CA PRO A 1088 8.57 -5.16 -33.34
C PRO A 1088 7.85 -5.29 -34.69
N ILE A 1089 7.72 -6.50 -35.21
CA ILE A 1089 6.82 -6.72 -36.35
C ILE A 1089 5.43 -6.30 -35.89
N HIS A 1090 4.95 -5.16 -36.40
CA HIS A 1090 3.63 -4.64 -36.11
C HIS A 1090 2.57 -5.58 -36.70
N HIS A 1091 2.25 -6.65 -35.98
CA HIS A 1091 0.88 -7.13 -35.96
C HIS A 1091 0.05 -6.04 -35.27
N PRO A 1092 -0.91 -5.40 -35.96
CA PRO A 1092 -1.74 -4.37 -35.36
C PRO A 1092 -2.78 -5.04 -34.44
N PHE A 1093 -2.35 -5.43 -33.24
CA PHE A 1093 -3.23 -5.68 -32.10
C PHE A 1093 -3.78 -4.33 -31.62
N PHE A 1094 -4.72 -3.77 -32.38
CA PHE A 1094 -5.51 -2.61 -32.00
C PHE A 1094 -6.15 -2.84 -30.62
N PRO A 1095 -5.81 -2.07 -29.56
CA PRO A 1095 -6.40 -2.24 -28.23
C PRO A 1095 -7.92 -2.10 -28.26
N ASP A 1096 -8.42 -1.22 -29.12
CA ASP A 1096 -9.84 -0.88 -29.35
C ASP A 1096 -10.70 -2.10 -29.71
N LEU A 1097 -10.09 -3.12 -30.35
CA LEU A 1097 -10.75 -4.36 -30.75
C LEU A 1097 -10.84 -5.41 -29.62
N PHE A 1098 -10.16 -5.23 -28.48
CA PHE A 1098 -10.06 -6.26 -27.42
C PHE A 1098 -10.63 -5.90 -26.03
N PHE A 1099 -11.22 -4.70 -25.88
CA PHE A 1099 -12.08 -4.31 -24.73
C PHE A 1099 -13.52 -4.81 -24.80
#